data_AF-A0A6V7Y285-F1
#
_entry.id   AF-A0A6V7Y285-F1
#
_cell.length_a   1.000
_cell.length_b   1.000
_cell.length_c   1.000
_cell.angle_alpha   90.00
_cell.angle_beta   90.00
_cell.angle_gamma   90.00
#
_symmetry.space_group_name_H-M   'P 1'
#
loop_
_entity.id
_entity.type
_entity.pdbx_description
1 polymer ?
#
loop_
_entity_poly.entity_id
_entity_poly.type
_entity_poly.pdbx_seq_one_letter_code
_entity_poly.pdbx_strand_id
1 'polypeptide(L)'
;MLSQMKQHKVPYPMNEKIYNVDEHVPLVQKLLDILYPGQYRIAIFGDRGNAKPIWKGKKRAHNELCLFLKDEHFSGIRKLNTLFGTDYYCLDCETTYDKKKNHRATCLAKCPRCCGMGIDYPCEEIEGYMKQCQKCSNIFRNPKCFHEHIMKNICRLYKRCLDCGQIYRSNKKQESDDESDGNEHVCYSRFCSHCHSIHRTEEPCYVQPIVPKRHRDYILVIFDFECSLISPTRNEDEWQRLGVIAKGGIPSNDENYQLHHVNCVSAMLLCSRCISEEKKWKDEYSMDCSICGIKRKRIITWTSANYVNPLEEFIEWLIDGLGKERRIATYAISHYGGRYDMHLLLGELMKITGIEPNITRSGDYKFYKNLIDFLGNKLYEVLLKRTRAVCPRISFRDSFNWMALKLEQLPKALGLEIDEGGKAFFPHGWNFNKNMNIKLPGLPEKEYYYPESMMKDRRKKFEVWYQENSHFPFCLAEQIGLYCEQDVRVLAHAVIKFQRLFFDIAPEPSKRDDVLSSSLTLASACLRHFCYHRDSNQSAIALKYMQWLEHETGSQVQHQNSAMGEFRLRLSNGELLRLDGYVRRSPDDEDIAIEFLGCAWHGHKCLYKPNDICLNGKTALYNRDKMKERRRLIQEAGMRPLMVWECTIRKQLEEKEDMAFFFNELPDIGPLFPRDAFHVNINLRLLIQLYRAEERVPRV
;
A
#
# COMPACT_ATOMS: atom_id res chain seq x y z
N MET A 1 -11.10 31.12 30.85
CA MET A 1 -12.02 30.41 29.92
C MET A 1 -13.27 29.90 30.65
N LEU A 2 -13.12 29.07 31.69
CA LEU A 2 -14.26 28.49 32.44
C LEU A 2 -15.23 29.55 33.01
N SER A 3 -14.71 30.65 33.59
CA SER A 3 -15.55 31.74 34.08
C SER A 3 -16.40 32.40 32.99
N GLN A 4 -15.84 32.53 31.78
CA GLN A 4 -16.55 33.07 30.60
C GLN A 4 -17.61 32.08 30.09
N MET A 5 -17.30 30.79 30.03
CA MET A 5 -18.28 29.76 29.66
C MET A 5 -19.47 29.72 30.62
N LYS A 6 -19.20 29.83 31.93
CA LYS A 6 -20.23 29.92 32.98
C LYS A 6 -21.11 31.18 32.82
N GLN A 7 -20.50 32.33 32.56
CA GLN A 7 -21.22 33.60 32.31
C GLN A 7 -22.16 33.51 31.11
N HIS A 8 -21.75 32.82 30.04
CA HIS A 8 -22.50 32.69 28.79
C HIS A 8 -23.33 31.41 28.67
N LYS A 9 -23.56 30.68 29.77
CA LYS A 9 -24.37 29.45 29.83
C LYS A 9 -23.93 28.36 28.82
N VAL A 10 -22.63 28.25 28.54
CA VAL A 10 -22.08 27.15 27.74
C VAL A 10 -21.78 25.98 28.70
N PRO A 11 -22.46 24.82 28.57
CA PRO A 11 -22.21 23.67 29.44
C PRO A 11 -20.78 23.14 29.22
N TYR A 12 -20.08 22.84 30.31
CA TYR A 12 -18.69 22.36 30.28
C TYR A 12 -18.47 21.22 31.30
N PRO A 13 -17.61 20.24 31.00
CA PRO A 13 -17.26 19.16 31.94
C PRO A 13 -16.39 19.70 33.08
N MET A 14 -16.71 19.32 34.32
CA MET A 14 -16.19 20.03 35.50
C MET A 14 -14.84 19.53 36.02
N ASN A 15 -14.23 18.47 35.46
CA ASN A 15 -13.09 17.78 36.09
C ASN A 15 -12.11 17.07 35.11
N GLU A 16 -11.68 17.71 34.02
CA GLU A 16 -10.68 17.09 33.12
C GLU A 16 -9.31 17.78 33.20
N LYS A 17 -8.26 16.97 33.39
CA LYS A 17 -6.86 17.42 33.43
C LYS A 17 -6.27 17.64 32.02
N ILE A 18 -6.96 17.22 30.96
CA ILE A 18 -6.44 17.15 29.58
C ILE A 18 -7.49 17.76 28.61
N TYR A 19 -7.06 18.62 27.70
CA TYR A 19 -7.94 19.27 26.71
C TYR A 19 -8.05 18.42 25.42
N ASN A 20 -9.16 17.70 25.24
CA ASN A 20 -9.44 16.93 24.02
C ASN A 20 -10.04 17.80 22.89
N VAL A 21 -9.58 17.59 21.65
CA VAL A 21 -10.09 18.22 20.42
C VAL A 21 -11.59 17.98 20.22
N ASP A 22 -12.06 16.75 20.43
CA ASP A 22 -13.43 16.39 20.07
C ASP A 22 -14.48 17.01 21.02
N GLU A 23 -14.08 17.29 22.25
CA GLU A 23 -14.99 17.77 23.30
C GLU A 23 -14.84 19.27 23.58
N HIS A 24 -13.59 19.76 23.71
CA HIS A 24 -13.34 21.12 24.20
C HIS A 24 -13.36 22.16 23.07
N VAL A 25 -12.82 21.83 21.90
CA VAL A 25 -12.71 22.78 20.79
C VAL A 25 -14.09 23.23 20.28
N PRO A 26 -15.10 22.35 20.15
CA PRO A 26 -16.46 22.79 19.83
C PRO A 26 -17.02 23.78 20.85
N LEU A 27 -16.72 23.63 22.14
CA LEU A 27 -17.17 24.56 23.19
C LEU A 27 -16.49 25.92 23.07
N VAL A 28 -15.19 25.94 22.76
CA VAL A 28 -14.44 27.19 22.52
C VAL A 28 -14.96 27.88 21.26
N GLN A 29 -15.18 27.15 20.16
CA GLN A 29 -15.80 27.71 18.96
C GLN A 29 -17.18 28.30 19.26
N LYS A 30 -18.01 27.58 20.03
CA LYS A 30 -19.33 28.08 20.43
C LYS A 30 -19.24 29.36 21.27
N LEU A 31 -18.27 29.46 22.17
CA LEU A 31 -18.02 30.68 22.94
C LEU A 31 -17.60 31.84 22.03
N LEU A 32 -16.71 31.59 21.05
CA LEU A 32 -16.30 32.59 20.06
C LEU A 32 -17.48 33.02 19.19
N ASP A 33 -18.36 32.10 18.79
CA ASP A 33 -19.56 32.41 18.01
C ASP A 33 -20.54 33.31 18.80
N ILE A 34 -20.58 33.19 20.13
CA ILE A 34 -21.41 34.04 21.02
C ILE A 34 -20.77 35.41 21.21
N LEU A 35 -19.47 35.46 21.54
CA LEU A 35 -18.77 36.70 21.87
C LEU A 35 -18.46 37.54 20.64
N TYR A 36 -18.13 36.89 19.52
CA TYR A 36 -17.67 37.51 18.30
C TYR A 36 -18.32 36.84 17.07
N PRO A 37 -19.64 37.02 16.86
CA PRO A 37 -20.38 36.36 15.79
C PRO A 37 -19.73 36.57 14.41
N GLY A 38 -19.34 35.46 13.76
CA GLY A 38 -18.75 35.47 12.42
C GLY A 38 -17.31 36.03 12.33
N GLN A 39 -16.65 36.30 13.46
CA GLN A 39 -15.30 36.88 13.46
C GLN A 39 -14.18 35.83 13.46
N TYR A 40 -14.35 34.73 14.20
CA TYR A 40 -13.31 33.72 14.36
C TYR A 40 -13.79 32.30 14.07
N ARG A 41 -13.02 31.55 13.28
CA ARG A 41 -13.20 30.12 13.04
C ARG A 41 -11.92 29.38 13.42
N ILE A 42 -12.03 28.33 14.22
CA ILE A 42 -10.90 27.51 14.65
C ILE A 42 -10.65 26.40 13.62
N ALA A 43 -9.37 26.11 13.36
CA ALA A 43 -8.93 24.94 12.62
C ALA A 43 -7.70 24.32 13.31
N ILE A 44 -7.72 23.01 13.53
CA ILE A 44 -6.67 22.28 14.26
C ILE A 44 -6.04 21.27 13.32
N PHE A 45 -4.72 21.33 13.22
CA PHE A 45 -3.87 20.37 12.52
C PHE A 45 -3.11 19.54 13.55
N GLY A 46 -2.64 18.37 13.17
CA GLY A 46 -1.75 17.59 14.02
C GLY A 46 -0.66 16.88 13.23
N ASP A 47 0.04 16.00 13.91
CA ASP A 47 1.25 15.30 13.44
C ASP A 47 1.03 14.29 12.30
N ARG A 48 -0.22 13.85 12.08
CA ARG A 48 -0.57 12.80 11.10
C ARG A 48 -0.39 13.16 9.62
N GLY A 49 0.25 14.30 9.30
CA GLY A 49 0.81 14.54 7.97
C GLY A 49 -0.20 14.57 6.80
N ASN A 50 -1.46 14.88 7.07
CA ASN A 50 -2.42 15.18 6.02
C ASN A 50 -2.59 16.71 5.99
N ALA A 51 -2.56 17.35 4.82
CA ALA A 51 -2.84 18.78 4.67
C ALA A 51 -4.32 19.15 4.98
N LYS A 52 -4.98 18.33 5.80
CA LYS A 52 -6.35 18.43 6.26
C LYS A 52 -6.34 18.65 7.78
N PRO A 53 -7.17 19.56 8.29
CA PRO A 53 -7.32 19.72 9.73
C PRO A 53 -7.94 18.46 10.34
N ILE A 54 -7.51 18.11 11.56
CA ILE A 54 -8.15 17.11 12.42
C ILE A 54 -9.53 17.62 12.84
N TRP A 55 -9.66 18.93 13.04
CA TRP A 55 -10.93 19.57 13.36
C TRP A 55 -11.03 20.95 12.71
N LYS A 56 -12.20 21.30 12.19
CA LYS A 56 -12.48 22.62 11.56
C LYS A 56 -13.90 23.07 11.88
N GLY A 57 -14.05 24.33 12.28
CA GLY A 57 -15.36 24.95 12.49
C GLY A 57 -16.21 24.93 11.21
N LYS A 58 -17.52 24.72 11.35
CA LYS A 58 -18.43 24.57 10.18
C LYS A 58 -18.72 25.89 9.48
N LYS A 59 -18.97 26.95 10.25
CA LYS A 59 -19.31 28.29 9.71
C LYS A 59 -18.04 29.07 9.42
N ARG A 60 -17.99 29.73 8.26
CA ARG A 60 -16.87 30.65 7.93
C ARG A 60 -16.85 31.84 8.86
N ALA A 61 -15.66 32.41 8.99
CA ALA A 61 -15.43 33.61 9.74
C ALA A 61 -14.46 34.53 9.01
N HIS A 62 -14.33 35.76 9.50
CA HIS A 62 -13.37 36.73 8.96
C HIS A 62 -11.92 36.33 9.22
N ASN A 63 -11.66 35.71 10.37
CA ASN A 63 -10.33 35.30 10.80
C ASN A 63 -10.30 33.80 11.11
N GLU A 64 -9.22 33.15 10.65
CA GLU A 64 -8.98 31.72 10.86
C GLU A 64 -7.93 31.54 11.96
N LEU A 65 -8.34 30.97 13.09
CA LEU A 65 -7.49 30.62 14.22
C LEU A 65 -6.95 29.21 14.00
N CYS A 66 -5.77 29.14 13.37
CA CYS A 66 -5.13 27.87 13.04
C CYS A 66 -4.20 27.43 14.18
N LEU A 67 -4.41 26.22 14.69
CA LEU A 67 -3.63 25.63 15.77
C LEU A 67 -3.02 24.29 15.33
N PHE A 68 -1.87 23.94 15.90
CA PHE A 68 -1.19 22.67 15.73
C PHE A 68 -1.19 21.92 17.06
N LEU A 69 -1.73 20.71 17.07
CA LEU A 69 -1.78 19.83 18.24
C LEU A 69 -0.68 18.77 18.13
N LYS A 70 0.18 18.71 19.15
CA LYS A 70 1.17 17.66 19.33
C LYS A 70 1.37 17.41 20.82
N ASP A 71 1.44 16.14 21.24
CA ASP A 71 1.70 15.73 22.63
C ASP A 71 0.79 16.48 23.63
N GLU A 72 -0.52 16.53 23.33
CA GLU A 72 -1.54 17.22 24.13
C GLU A 72 -1.35 18.75 24.28
N HIS A 73 -0.49 19.36 23.47
CA HIS A 73 -0.21 20.80 23.46
C HIS A 73 -0.66 21.50 22.17
N PHE A 74 -1.33 22.65 22.30
CA PHE A 74 -1.77 23.48 21.18
C PHE A 74 -0.81 24.65 20.90
N SER A 75 -0.22 24.65 19.72
CA SER A 75 0.66 25.70 19.20
C SER A 75 -0.04 26.54 18.13
N GLY A 76 0.12 27.87 18.16
CA GLY A 76 -0.46 28.75 17.15
C GLY A 76 0.24 28.67 15.79
N ILE A 77 -0.53 28.49 14.71
CA ILE A 77 -0.01 28.53 13.33
C ILE A 77 -0.26 29.94 12.77
N ARG A 78 0.81 30.67 12.46
CA ARG A 78 0.71 32.01 11.86
C ARG A 78 0.37 31.97 10.36
N LYS A 79 0.96 31.01 9.63
CA LYS A 79 0.82 30.88 8.18
C LYS A 79 0.76 29.40 7.79
N LEU A 80 -0.41 28.95 7.33
CA LEU A 80 -0.62 27.55 6.93
C LEU A 80 0.27 27.14 5.76
N ASN A 81 0.48 28.04 4.81
CA ASN A 81 1.34 27.76 3.66
C ASN A 81 2.81 27.55 4.08
N THR A 82 3.29 28.25 5.12
CA THR A 82 4.62 28.00 5.71
C THR A 82 4.69 26.65 6.40
N LEU A 83 3.64 26.25 7.15
CA LEU A 83 3.56 24.94 7.79
C LEU A 83 3.68 23.80 6.75
N PHE A 84 3.06 23.97 5.58
CA PHE A 84 3.05 22.96 4.52
C PHE A 84 4.15 23.13 3.46
N GLY A 85 5.00 24.16 3.57
CA GLY A 85 6.05 24.43 2.58
C GLY A 85 5.52 24.75 1.17
N THR A 86 4.34 25.37 1.06
CA THR A 86 3.72 25.72 -0.23
C THR A 86 3.52 27.22 -0.38
N ASP A 87 3.26 27.68 -1.61
CA ASP A 87 2.96 29.08 -1.87
C ASP A 87 1.64 29.50 -1.20
N TYR A 88 0.61 28.66 -1.32
CA TYR A 88 -0.72 28.93 -0.78
C TYR A 88 -1.42 27.69 -0.23
N TYR A 89 -2.43 27.94 0.61
CA TYR A 89 -3.30 26.95 1.22
C TYR A 89 -4.74 27.46 1.26
N CYS A 90 -5.73 26.61 0.95
CA CYS A 90 -7.14 26.92 1.09
C CYS A 90 -7.76 26.05 2.17
N LEU A 91 -8.21 26.66 3.26
CA LEU A 91 -8.81 25.96 4.41
C LEU A 91 -10.21 25.41 4.13
N ASP A 92 -10.97 26.06 3.26
CA ASP A 92 -12.29 25.55 2.86
C ASP A 92 -12.19 24.33 1.94
N CYS A 93 -11.19 24.30 1.05
CA CYS A 93 -10.93 23.15 0.18
C CYS A 93 -9.99 22.11 0.80
N GLU A 94 -9.37 22.44 1.94
CA GLU A 94 -8.39 21.61 2.65
C GLU A 94 -7.25 21.12 1.74
N THR A 95 -6.72 22.03 0.91
CA THR A 95 -5.69 21.71 -0.09
C THR A 95 -4.68 22.82 -0.26
N THR A 96 -3.46 22.42 -0.60
CA THR A 96 -2.38 23.31 -1.01
C THR A 96 -2.48 23.60 -2.51
N TYR A 97 -1.90 24.72 -2.96
CA TYR A 97 -1.87 25.08 -4.38
C TYR A 97 -0.79 26.13 -4.69
N ASP A 98 -0.31 26.13 -5.94
CA ASP A 98 0.80 27.01 -6.37
C ASP A 98 0.32 28.33 -6.98
N LYS A 99 -0.84 28.32 -7.67
CA LYS A 99 -1.35 29.49 -8.40
C LYS A 99 -2.77 29.84 -7.97
N LYS A 100 -2.95 31.04 -7.38
CA LYS A 100 -4.27 31.58 -6.97
C LYS A 100 -5.32 31.53 -8.09
N LYS A 101 -4.93 31.86 -9.34
CA LYS A 101 -5.84 31.86 -10.50
C LYS A 101 -6.41 30.48 -10.80
N ASN A 102 -5.58 29.44 -10.71
CA ASN A 102 -5.99 28.06 -10.98
C ASN A 102 -6.92 27.57 -9.88
N HIS A 103 -6.53 27.76 -8.62
CA HIS A 103 -7.37 27.37 -7.49
C HIS A 103 -8.72 28.10 -7.49
N ARG A 104 -8.75 29.42 -7.78
CA ARG A 104 -10.01 30.18 -7.88
C ARG A 104 -11.00 29.60 -8.91
N ALA A 105 -10.51 28.90 -9.93
CA ALA A 105 -11.37 28.25 -10.92
C ALA A 105 -12.08 27.00 -10.35
N THR A 106 -11.50 26.33 -9.36
CA THR A 106 -12.00 25.06 -8.79
C THR A 106 -12.32 25.12 -7.30
N CYS A 107 -12.13 26.27 -6.66
CA CYS A 107 -12.34 26.46 -5.22
C CYS A 107 -13.81 26.17 -4.86
N LEU A 108 -14.02 25.24 -3.92
CA LEU A 108 -15.33 24.92 -3.36
C LEU A 108 -15.94 26.08 -2.59
N ALA A 109 -15.11 27.05 -2.18
CA ALA A 109 -15.54 28.14 -1.34
C ALA A 109 -16.29 29.26 -2.08
N LYS A 110 -16.11 29.33 -3.40
CA LYS A 110 -16.72 30.38 -4.21
C LYS A 110 -18.19 30.07 -4.47
N CYS A 111 -18.99 31.11 -4.67
CA CYS A 111 -20.31 30.93 -5.25
C CYS A 111 -20.17 30.43 -6.70
N PRO A 112 -20.78 29.29 -7.07
CA PRO A 112 -20.68 28.74 -8.43
C PRO A 112 -21.34 29.63 -9.49
N ARG A 113 -22.20 30.57 -9.09
CA ARG A 113 -22.97 31.45 -9.99
C ARG A 113 -22.32 32.82 -10.20
N CYS A 114 -21.96 33.52 -9.13
CA CYS A 114 -21.32 34.85 -9.20
C CYS A 114 -19.81 34.85 -8.99
N CYS A 115 -19.20 33.70 -8.67
CA CYS A 115 -17.76 33.56 -8.35
C CYS A 115 -17.27 34.45 -7.20
N GLY A 116 -18.18 34.97 -6.37
CA GLY A 116 -17.84 35.66 -5.13
C GLY A 116 -17.22 34.70 -4.11
N MET A 117 -16.35 35.24 -3.24
CA MET A 117 -15.61 34.49 -2.22
C MET A 117 -15.60 35.26 -0.92
N GLY A 118 -15.48 34.55 0.20
CA GLY A 118 -15.48 35.13 1.55
C GLY A 118 -16.53 34.47 2.44
N ILE A 119 -16.85 35.17 3.54
CA ILE A 119 -17.81 34.71 4.56
C ILE A 119 -19.25 34.63 4.02
N ASP A 120 -19.65 35.57 3.16
CA ASP A 120 -21.00 35.66 2.59
C ASP A 120 -21.27 34.69 1.42
N TYR A 121 -20.37 33.72 1.19
CA TYR A 121 -20.44 32.82 0.04
C TYR A 121 -20.33 31.35 0.46
N PRO A 122 -20.94 30.41 -0.29
CA PRO A 122 -21.79 30.61 -1.48
C PRO A 122 -23.06 31.40 -1.13
N CYS A 123 -23.58 32.18 -2.09
CA CYS A 123 -24.72 33.06 -1.81
C CYS A 123 -25.91 32.24 -1.33
N GLU A 124 -26.45 32.58 -0.17
CA GLU A 124 -27.64 31.94 0.41
C GLU A 124 -28.87 32.19 -0.48
N GLU A 125 -29.78 31.23 -0.53
CA GLU A 125 -31.03 31.35 -1.28
C GLU A 125 -32.03 32.18 -0.47
N ILE A 126 -32.65 33.16 -1.12
CA ILE A 126 -33.74 33.95 -0.57
C ILE A 126 -35.05 33.37 -1.09
N GLU A 127 -35.91 32.97 -0.16
CA GLU A 127 -37.22 32.40 -0.47
C GLU A 127 -38.05 33.34 -1.35
N GLY A 128 -38.71 32.80 -2.37
CA GLY A 128 -39.54 33.57 -3.31
C GLY A 128 -38.77 34.35 -4.40
N TYR A 129 -37.43 34.42 -4.37
CA TYR A 129 -36.65 35.08 -5.43
C TYR A 129 -36.08 34.07 -6.43
N MET A 130 -36.40 34.24 -7.72
CA MET A 130 -35.78 33.49 -8.81
C MET A 130 -35.59 34.38 -10.04
N LYS A 131 -34.36 34.45 -10.54
CA LYS A 131 -34.03 35.20 -11.76
C LYS A 131 -33.08 34.42 -12.65
N GLN A 132 -33.43 34.29 -13.93
CA GLN A 132 -32.58 33.64 -14.93
C GLN A 132 -31.76 34.69 -15.69
N CYS A 133 -30.47 34.42 -15.90
CA CYS A 133 -29.65 35.24 -16.79
C CYS A 133 -29.84 34.81 -18.23
N GLN A 134 -30.28 35.74 -19.10
CA GLN A 134 -30.52 35.46 -20.53
C GLN A 134 -29.25 35.12 -21.32
N LYS A 135 -28.05 35.51 -20.85
CA LYS A 135 -26.78 35.30 -21.57
C LYS A 135 -26.12 33.94 -21.27
N CYS A 136 -26.30 33.42 -20.06
CA CYS A 136 -25.62 32.21 -19.60
C CYS A 136 -26.58 31.11 -19.11
N SER A 137 -27.89 31.38 -19.15
CA SER A 137 -28.98 30.51 -18.70
C SER A 137 -28.91 30.06 -17.24
N ASN A 138 -28.05 30.68 -16.43
CA ASN A 138 -27.90 30.37 -15.02
C ASN A 138 -29.07 30.94 -14.21
N ILE A 139 -29.47 30.23 -13.16
CA ILE A 139 -30.62 30.55 -12.31
C ILE A 139 -30.10 31.05 -10.96
N PHE A 140 -30.54 32.24 -10.57
CA PHE A 140 -30.13 32.92 -9.35
C PHE A 140 -31.30 32.99 -8.38
N ARG A 141 -31.04 32.61 -7.13
CA ARG A 141 -32.00 32.66 -6.02
C ARG A 141 -31.63 33.71 -4.97
N ASN A 142 -30.77 34.65 -5.36
CA ASN A 142 -30.33 35.76 -4.51
C ASN A 142 -30.07 36.99 -5.40
N PRO A 143 -30.70 38.15 -5.12
CA PRO A 143 -30.57 39.35 -5.93
C PRO A 143 -29.16 39.93 -5.94
N LYS A 144 -28.44 39.89 -4.79
CA LYS A 144 -27.03 40.29 -4.70
C LYS A 144 -26.15 39.39 -5.57
N CYS A 145 -26.41 38.08 -5.56
CA CYS A 145 -25.71 37.13 -6.42
C CYS A 145 -25.91 37.42 -7.91
N PHE A 146 -27.14 37.75 -8.33
CA PHE A 146 -27.42 38.11 -9.73
C PHE A 146 -26.73 39.42 -10.11
N HIS A 147 -26.84 40.44 -9.27
CA HIS A 147 -26.21 41.74 -9.51
C HIS A 147 -24.70 41.60 -9.65
N GLU A 148 -24.04 40.91 -8.72
CA GLU A 148 -22.59 40.66 -8.78
C GLU A 148 -22.17 39.86 -10.02
N HIS A 149 -22.98 38.87 -10.42
CA HIS A 149 -22.72 38.09 -11.62
C HIS A 149 -22.70 38.96 -12.89
N ILE A 150 -23.62 39.90 -12.99
CA ILE A 150 -23.69 40.86 -14.10
C ILE A 150 -22.54 41.86 -14.02
N MET A 151 -22.33 42.50 -12.86
CA MET A 151 -21.28 43.50 -12.66
C MET A 151 -19.87 42.96 -12.95
N LYS A 152 -19.60 41.70 -12.56
CA LYS A 152 -18.30 41.04 -12.79
C LYS A 152 -18.22 40.35 -14.17
N ASN A 153 -19.21 40.52 -15.04
CA ASN A 153 -19.28 39.88 -16.38
C ASN A 153 -19.07 38.36 -16.37
N ILE A 154 -19.54 37.68 -15.32
CA ILE A 154 -19.30 36.25 -15.10
C ILE A 154 -20.02 35.38 -16.14
N CYS A 155 -21.12 35.87 -16.72
CA CYS A 155 -21.86 35.22 -17.81
C CYS A 155 -21.02 34.91 -19.06
N ARG A 156 -19.89 35.62 -19.26
CA ARG A 156 -18.95 35.34 -20.36
C ARG A 156 -18.05 34.14 -20.08
N LEU A 157 -17.83 33.84 -18.80
CA LEU A 157 -16.89 32.82 -18.36
C LEU A 157 -17.60 31.51 -18.04
N TYR A 158 -18.82 31.57 -17.51
CA TYR A 158 -19.57 30.40 -17.08
C TYR A 158 -20.97 30.39 -17.68
N LYS A 159 -21.36 29.21 -18.18
CA LYS A 159 -22.68 28.93 -18.75
C LYS A 159 -23.33 27.77 -17.99
N ARG A 160 -24.67 27.75 -17.96
CA ARG A 160 -25.46 26.62 -17.47
C ARG A 160 -25.94 25.80 -18.65
N CYS A 161 -25.62 24.52 -18.66
CA CYS A 161 -26.19 23.57 -19.61
C CYS A 161 -27.71 23.45 -19.40
N LEU A 162 -28.49 23.47 -20.48
CA LEU A 162 -29.95 23.34 -20.41
C LEU A 162 -30.39 21.89 -20.17
N ASP A 163 -29.62 20.91 -20.67
CA ASP A 163 -29.95 19.49 -20.55
C ASP A 163 -29.64 18.93 -19.17
N CYS A 164 -28.41 19.11 -18.67
CA CYS A 164 -27.99 18.54 -17.38
C CYS A 164 -27.96 19.56 -16.22
N GLY A 165 -28.20 20.85 -16.50
CA GLY A 165 -28.21 21.91 -15.47
C GLY A 165 -26.85 22.30 -14.89
N GLN A 166 -25.75 21.65 -15.30
CA GLN A 166 -24.40 21.90 -14.80
C GLN A 166 -23.86 23.27 -15.25
N ILE A 167 -23.22 23.98 -14.32
CA ILE A 167 -22.49 25.22 -14.63
C ILE A 167 -21.07 24.86 -15.03
N TYR A 168 -20.69 25.22 -16.25
CA TYR A 168 -19.37 24.95 -16.83
C TYR A 168 -18.69 26.22 -17.33
N ARG A 169 -17.37 26.17 -17.48
CA ARG A 169 -16.59 27.31 -17.99
C ARG A 169 -16.55 27.29 -19.52
N SER A 170 -16.90 28.39 -20.18
CA SER A 170 -16.78 28.49 -21.65
C SER A 170 -15.41 28.99 -22.06
N ASN A 171 -14.64 28.16 -22.79
CA ASN A 171 -13.37 28.54 -23.39
C ASN A 171 -13.60 29.12 -24.80
N LYS A 172 -14.08 30.37 -24.91
CA LYS A 172 -13.89 31.10 -26.18
C LYS A 172 -12.50 31.75 -26.15
N LYS A 173 -11.52 31.10 -26.79
CA LYS A 173 -10.38 31.86 -27.34
C LYS A 173 -10.95 32.76 -28.44
N GLN A 174 -10.39 33.97 -28.56
CA GLN A 174 -10.70 34.87 -29.66
C GLN A 174 -10.45 34.18 -30.99
N GLU A 175 -11.32 34.50 -31.95
CA GLU A 175 -11.30 34.19 -33.37
C GLU A 175 -9.90 33.86 -33.91
N SER A 176 -9.66 32.56 -34.13
CA SER A 176 -8.66 32.04 -35.05
C SER A 176 -9.30 30.86 -35.76
N ASP A 177 -9.33 30.89 -37.08
CA ASP A 177 -10.08 30.02 -38.00
C ASP A 177 -9.60 28.56 -38.06
N ASP A 178 -9.03 28.02 -36.98
CA ASP A 178 -8.60 26.63 -36.91
C ASP A 178 -9.64 25.79 -36.16
N GLU A 179 -10.34 24.93 -36.92
CA GLU A 179 -11.27 23.89 -36.47
C GLU A 179 -10.58 22.78 -35.66
N SER A 180 -9.92 23.13 -34.55
CA SER A 180 -9.34 22.15 -33.63
C SER A 180 -9.78 22.38 -32.18
N ASP A 181 -10.80 21.59 -31.82
CA ASP A 181 -11.03 20.99 -30.51
C ASP A 181 -11.13 21.95 -29.29
N GLY A 182 -12.12 22.84 -29.34
CA GLY A 182 -12.53 23.66 -28.21
C GLY A 182 -13.45 22.88 -27.27
N ASN A 183 -12.90 22.17 -26.27
CA ASN A 183 -13.59 21.44 -25.18
C ASN A 183 -15.02 21.96 -24.89
N GLU A 184 -16.02 21.33 -25.52
CA GLU A 184 -17.43 21.53 -25.23
C GLU A 184 -17.81 20.84 -23.91
N HIS A 185 -18.82 21.36 -23.22
CA HIS A 185 -19.34 20.72 -22.02
C HIS A 185 -19.97 19.37 -22.38
N VAL A 186 -19.45 18.29 -21.80
CA VAL A 186 -20.03 16.95 -21.94
C VAL A 186 -21.12 16.78 -20.87
N CYS A 187 -22.38 16.73 -21.30
CA CYS A 187 -23.52 16.49 -20.42
C CYS A 187 -23.36 15.20 -19.60
N TYR A 188 -23.89 15.22 -18.38
CA TYR A 188 -23.89 14.06 -17.47
C TYR A 188 -22.49 13.52 -17.16
N SER A 189 -21.47 14.38 -17.20
CA SER A 189 -20.10 14.01 -16.84
C SER A 189 -19.64 14.72 -15.56
N ARG A 190 -18.89 14.01 -14.72
CA ARG A 190 -18.33 14.49 -13.45
C ARG A 190 -16.83 14.26 -13.42
N PHE A 191 -16.09 15.23 -12.89
CA PHE A 191 -14.69 15.03 -12.56
C PHE A 191 -14.57 14.21 -11.27
N CYS A 192 -13.89 13.06 -11.33
CA CYS A 192 -13.61 12.26 -10.15
C CYS A 192 -12.35 12.79 -9.46
N SER A 193 -12.48 13.26 -8.21
CA SER A 193 -11.35 13.72 -7.39
C SER A 193 -10.37 12.61 -7.00
N HIS A 194 -10.73 11.34 -7.18
CA HIS A 194 -9.86 10.21 -6.85
C HIS A 194 -8.90 9.84 -7.98
N CYS A 195 -9.37 9.73 -9.22
CA CYS A 195 -8.52 9.38 -10.38
C CYS A 195 -8.12 10.59 -11.23
N HIS A 196 -8.68 11.77 -10.95
CA HIS A 196 -8.46 13.01 -11.69
C HIS A 196 -8.89 12.95 -13.17
N SER A 197 -9.86 12.10 -13.53
CA SER A 197 -10.47 12.02 -14.85
C SER A 197 -11.97 12.34 -14.84
N ILE A 198 -12.54 12.60 -16.03
CA ILE A 198 -13.97 12.83 -16.24
C ILE A 198 -14.67 11.48 -16.48
N HIS A 199 -15.75 11.22 -15.75
CA HIS A 199 -16.60 10.03 -15.88
C HIS A 199 -18.03 10.43 -16.20
N ARG A 200 -18.82 9.53 -16.80
CA ARG A 200 -20.27 9.71 -16.78
C ARG A 200 -20.79 9.63 -15.34
N THR A 201 -21.88 10.33 -15.05
CA THR A 201 -22.44 10.45 -13.69
C THR A 201 -22.91 9.09 -13.16
N GLU A 202 -23.31 8.21 -14.08
CA GLU A 202 -23.76 6.84 -13.80
C GLU A 202 -22.59 5.85 -13.62
N GLU A 203 -21.39 6.20 -14.08
CA GLU A 203 -20.23 5.32 -13.98
C GLU A 203 -19.49 5.54 -12.66
N PRO A 204 -19.23 4.47 -11.88
CA PRO A 204 -18.33 4.54 -10.74
C PRO A 204 -16.89 4.74 -11.22
N CYS A 205 -16.11 5.51 -10.46
CA CYS A 205 -14.69 5.74 -10.65
C CYS A 205 -13.91 4.54 -10.05
N TYR A 206 -13.16 3.78 -10.85
CA TYR A 206 -12.45 2.58 -10.40
C TYR A 206 -11.01 2.53 -10.92
N VAL A 207 -10.16 1.75 -10.23
CA VAL A 207 -8.75 1.54 -10.60
C VAL A 207 -8.69 0.80 -11.93
N GLN A 208 -8.13 1.42 -12.96
CA GLN A 208 -7.97 0.78 -14.27
C GLN A 208 -6.89 -0.31 -14.18
N PRO A 209 -7.04 -1.40 -14.95
CA PRO A 209 -5.98 -2.40 -15.08
C PRO A 209 -4.68 -1.73 -15.50
N ILE A 210 -3.60 -1.96 -14.75
CA ILE A 210 -2.28 -1.46 -15.14
C ILE A 210 -1.88 -2.26 -16.37
N VAL A 211 -1.72 -1.58 -17.52
CA VAL A 211 -1.18 -2.21 -18.72
C VAL A 211 0.21 -2.76 -18.39
N PRO A 212 0.44 -4.09 -18.46
CA PRO A 212 1.73 -4.67 -18.17
C PRO A 212 2.79 -4.04 -19.05
N LYS A 213 3.94 -3.68 -18.46
CA LYS A 213 5.06 -3.21 -19.27
C LYS A 213 5.55 -4.38 -20.12
N ARG A 214 5.94 -4.11 -21.38
CA ARG A 214 6.60 -5.13 -22.21
C ARG A 214 7.75 -5.75 -21.43
N HIS A 215 7.78 -7.07 -21.37
CA HIS A 215 8.88 -7.83 -20.75
C HIS A 215 10.21 -7.39 -21.38
N ARG A 216 11.17 -7.03 -20.53
CA ARG A 216 12.53 -6.65 -20.94
C ARG A 216 13.51 -7.57 -20.25
N ASP A 217 14.57 -7.92 -20.95
CA ASP A 217 15.68 -8.64 -20.34
C ASP A 217 16.28 -7.82 -19.20
N TYR A 218 16.67 -8.49 -18.12
CA TYR A 218 17.36 -7.90 -16.97
C TYR A 218 18.35 -8.88 -16.35
N ILE A 219 19.32 -8.31 -15.64
CA ILE A 219 20.23 -9.03 -14.75
C ILE A 219 19.60 -9.04 -13.36
N LEU A 220 19.68 -10.20 -12.70
CA LEU A 220 19.24 -10.40 -11.33
C LEU A 220 20.48 -10.76 -10.51
N VAL A 221 20.73 -10.02 -9.43
CA VAL A 221 21.82 -10.31 -8.49
C VAL A 221 21.20 -10.56 -7.14
N ILE A 222 21.25 -11.80 -6.66
CA ILE A 222 20.83 -12.13 -5.29
C ILE A 222 22.06 -12.03 -4.40
N PHE A 223 21.99 -11.30 -3.30
CA PHE A 223 23.16 -11.11 -2.45
C PHE A 223 22.79 -11.10 -0.97
N ASP A 224 23.79 -11.38 -0.13
CA ASP A 224 23.68 -11.35 1.32
C ASP A 224 25.04 -10.96 1.94
N PHE A 225 25.01 -10.35 3.13
CA PHE A 225 26.20 -9.91 3.85
C PHE A 225 26.33 -10.58 5.20
N GLU A 226 27.54 -11.02 5.53
CA GLU A 226 27.93 -11.29 6.91
C GLU A 226 28.80 -10.15 7.43
N CYS A 227 28.60 -9.84 8.72
CA CYS A 227 29.27 -8.74 9.38
C CYS A 227 29.98 -9.21 10.65
N SER A 228 31.18 -8.70 10.88
CA SER A 228 31.77 -8.70 12.21
C SER A 228 31.14 -7.57 13.05
N LEU A 229 30.99 -7.84 14.34
CA LEU A 229 30.58 -6.83 15.33
C LEU A 229 31.83 -6.19 15.92
N ILE A 230 32.02 -4.90 15.68
CA ILE A 230 33.17 -4.14 16.18
C ILE A 230 32.71 -3.23 17.30
N SER A 231 33.43 -3.22 18.41
CA SER A 231 33.20 -2.29 19.52
C SER A 231 34.53 -1.83 20.12
N PRO A 232 34.56 -0.65 20.77
CA PRO A 232 35.75 -0.15 21.46
C PRO A 232 36.30 -1.13 22.51
N THR A 233 35.43 -1.91 23.15
CA THR A 233 35.76 -2.78 24.29
C THR A 233 36.13 -4.21 23.90
N ARG A 234 35.69 -4.71 22.73
CA ARG A 234 35.97 -6.09 22.29
C ARG A 234 37.04 -6.19 21.20
N ASN A 235 37.27 -5.11 20.44
CA ASN A 235 38.06 -5.12 19.20
C ASN A 235 38.85 -3.82 19.01
N GLU A 236 39.56 -3.33 20.04
CA GLU A 236 40.19 -2.01 20.04
C GLU A 236 41.11 -1.76 18.82
N ASP A 237 41.96 -2.73 18.46
CA ASP A 237 42.88 -2.58 17.31
C ASP A 237 42.16 -2.45 15.96
N GLU A 238 40.99 -3.08 15.81
CA GLU A 238 40.17 -3.03 14.60
C GLU A 238 39.33 -1.75 14.57
N TRP A 239 38.80 -1.36 15.74
CA TRP A 239 38.14 -0.10 15.98
C TRP A 239 39.04 1.10 15.69
N GLN A 240 40.29 1.09 16.15
CA GLN A 240 41.26 2.17 15.88
C GLN A 240 41.64 2.25 14.40
N ARG A 241 41.82 1.10 13.72
CA ARG A 241 42.12 1.05 12.28
C ARG A 241 40.98 1.59 11.41
N LEU A 242 39.74 1.23 11.72
CA LEU A 242 38.54 1.69 10.99
C LEU A 242 38.05 3.07 11.48
N GLY A 243 38.54 3.54 12.62
CA GLY A 243 38.18 4.80 13.29
C GLY A 243 38.47 6.08 12.50
N VAL A 244 39.21 6.01 11.40
CA VAL A 244 39.33 7.13 10.45
C VAL A 244 37.98 7.42 9.78
N ILE A 245 37.11 6.42 9.60
CA ILE A 245 35.73 6.55 9.08
C ILE A 245 34.77 7.06 10.18
N ALA A 246 35.09 6.84 11.46
CA ALA A 246 34.30 7.27 12.60
C ALA A 246 34.43 8.77 12.95
N LYS A 247 35.32 9.53 12.29
CA LYS A 247 35.51 10.98 12.56
C LYS A 247 34.29 11.86 12.22
N GLY A 248 33.25 11.32 11.59
CA GLY A 248 31.95 12.00 11.39
C GLY A 248 30.87 11.65 12.42
N GLY A 249 31.10 10.65 13.29
CA GLY A 249 30.15 10.23 14.32
C GLY A 249 30.53 10.82 15.69
N ILE A 250 29.53 11.21 16.47
CA ILE A 250 29.72 11.63 17.87
C ILE A 250 30.41 10.48 18.62
N PRO A 251 31.54 10.70 19.31
CA PRO A 251 32.13 9.68 20.17
C PRO A 251 31.09 9.28 21.22
N SER A 252 30.57 8.08 21.07
CA SER A 252 29.65 7.48 22.02
C SER A 252 30.47 6.95 23.19
N ASN A 253 30.23 7.48 24.39
CA ASN A 253 30.73 6.89 25.64
C ASN A 253 29.93 5.63 26.05
N ASP A 254 29.02 5.14 25.20
CA ASP A 254 28.29 3.89 25.44
C ASP A 254 29.19 2.68 25.17
N GLU A 255 29.57 1.99 26.25
CA GLU A 255 30.35 0.75 26.21
C GLU A 255 29.65 -0.38 25.42
N ASN A 256 28.34 -0.26 25.15
CA ASN A 256 27.56 -1.19 24.33
C ASN A 256 27.48 -0.80 22.85
N TYR A 257 28.11 0.30 22.41
CA TYR A 257 28.08 0.69 21.01
C TYR A 257 28.78 -0.36 20.13
N GLN A 258 28.03 -0.94 19.20
CA GLN A 258 28.52 -1.93 18.24
C GLN A 258 28.29 -1.45 16.81
N LEU A 259 29.33 -1.55 15.99
CA LEU A 259 29.28 -1.26 14.56
C LEU A 259 29.29 -2.57 13.79
N HIS A 260 28.36 -2.71 12.84
CA HIS A 260 28.40 -3.78 11.85
C HIS A 260 29.41 -3.42 10.76
N HIS A 261 30.42 -4.27 10.58
CA HIS A 261 31.40 -4.14 9.51
C HIS A 261 31.32 -5.35 8.59
N VAL A 262 31.01 -5.13 7.31
CA VAL A 262 30.85 -6.21 6.33
C VAL A 262 32.19 -6.91 6.14
N ASN A 263 32.22 -8.21 6.40
CA ASN A 263 33.43 -9.02 6.27
C ASN A 263 33.28 -10.26 5.38
N CYS A 264 32.05 -10.55 4.94
CA CYS A 264 31.81 -11.44 3.82
C CYS A 264 30.60 -10.96 3.01
N VAL A 265 30.71 -11.04 1.70
CA VAL A 265 29.62 -10.79 0.75
C VAL A 265 29.56 -11.97 -0.20
N SER A 266 28.40 -12.59 -0.33
CA SER A 266 28.14 -13.55 -1.41
C SER A 266 27.08 -12.98 -2.35
N ALA A 267 27.28 -13.18 -3.66
CA ALA A 267 26.33 -12.76 -4.68
C ALA A 267 26.16 -13.80 -5.78
N MET A 268 24.91 -14.08 -6.15
CA MET A 268 24.53 -14.96 -7.25
C MET A 268 24.06 -14.15 -8.47
N LEU A 269 24.76 -14.30 -9.59
CA LEU A 269 24.47 -13.70 -10.88
C LEU A 269 23.51 -14.54 -11.72
N LEU A 270 22.37 -13.94 -12.06
CA LEU A 270 21.28 -14.52 -12.82
C LEU A 270 20.78 -13.53 -13.89
N CYS A 271 19.91 -13.99 -14.78
CA CYS A 271 19.17 -13.12 -15.69
C CYS A 271 17.77 -13.66 -15.97
N SER A 272 16.91 -12.78 -16.49
CA SER A 272 15.53 -13.10 -16.90
C SER A 272 15.41 -14.36 -17.78
N ARG A 273 16.38 -14.61 -18.67
CA ARG A 273 16.40 -15.80 -19.54
C ARG A 273 16.84 -17.07 -18.82
N CYS A 274 17.86 -16.98 -17.97
CA CYS A 274 18.35 -18.14 -17.23
C CYS A 274 17.31 -18.65 -16.23
N ILE A 275 16.55 -17.76 -15.60
CA ILE A 275 15.54 -18.14 -14.59
C ILE A 275 14.24 -18.68 -15.24
N SER A 276 13.94 -18.26 -16.48
CA SER A 276 12.79 -18.78 -17.23
C SER A 276 13.00 -20.22 -17.71
N GLU A 277 14.24 -20.63 -17.95
CA GLU A 277 14.56 -21.99 -18.37
C GLU A 277 14.84 -22.86 -17.14
N GLU A 278 13.91 -23.75 -16.83
CA GLU A 278 13.99 -24.64 -15.67
C GLU A 278 15.25 -25.51 -15.75
N LYS A 279 16.17 -25.33 -14.78
CA LYS A 279 17.48 -25.96 -14.58
C LYS A 279 18.72 -25.12 -14.93
N LYS A 280 18.70 -24.25 -15.95
CA LYS A 280 19.92 -23.50 -16.36
C LYS A 280 20.52 -22.61 -15.28
N TRP A 281 19.68 -22.03 -14.43
CA TRP A 281 20.12 -21.12 -13.37
C TRP A 281 20.71 -21.83 -12.14
N LYS A 282 20.49 -23.14 -12.00
CA LYS A 282 21.00 -23.95 -10.89
C LYS A 282 22.45 -24.42 -11.09
N ASP A 283 22.93 -24.40 -12.33
CA ASP A 283 24.31 -24.78 -12.67
C ASP A 283 25.33 -23.82 -12.03
N GLU A 284 26.49 -24.33 -11.62
CA GLU A 284 27.54 -23.52 -11.00
C GLU A 284 28.06 -22.42 -11.94
N TYR A 285 28.03 -22.64 -13.25
CA TYR A 285 28.54 -21.73 -14.28
C TYR A 285 27.46 -21.39 -15.33
N SER A 286 27.54 -20.19 -15.92
CA SER A 286 26.74 -19.85 -17.09
C SER A 286 27.29 -20.54 -18.34
N MET A 287 26.57 -21.52 -18.90
CA MET A 287 27.10 -22.31 -20.03
C MET A 287 27.26 -21.48 -21.33
N ASP A 288 26.19 -20.83 -21.81
CA ASP A 288 26.24 -19.92 -22.97
C ASP A 288 25.07 -18.91 -22.89
N CYS A 289 25.30 -17.78 -22.22
CA CYS A 289 24.26 -16.78 -22.01
C CYS A 289 24.72 -15.41 -22.49
N SER A 290 23.98 -14.83 -23.43
CA SER A 290 24.26 -13.49 -23.97
C SER A 290 24.10 -12.36 -22.94
N ILE A 291 23.45 -12.61 -21.80
CA ILE A 291 23.21 -11.63 -20.73
C ILE A 291 24.20 -11.84 -19.58
N CYS A 292 24.32 -13.06 -19.06
CA CYS A 292 25.22 -13.37 -17.95
C CYS A 292 26.69 -13.49 -18.39
N GLY A 293 26.97 -13.68 -19.69
CA GLY A 293 28.28 -14.03 -20.20
C GLY A 293 28.53 -15.54 -20.25
N ILE A 294 29.63 -15.93 -20.90
CA ILE A 294 30.03 -17.32 -21.13
C ILE A 294 30.95 -17.79 -19.99
N LYS A 295 30.71 -19.00 -19.48
CA LYS A 295 31.47 -19.69 -18.41
C LYS A 295 31.73 -18.84 -17.16
N ARG A 296 30.81 -17.95 -16.79
CA ARG A 296 30.93 -17.17 -15.55
C ARG A 296 30.42 -18.00 -14.38
N LYS A 297 31.19 -18.04 -13.28
CA LYS A 297 30.72 -18.61 -12.02
C LYS A 297 29.49 -17.83 -11.55
N ARG A 298 28.42 -18.52 -11.17
CA ARG A 298 27.17 -17.87 -10.76
C ARG A 298 27.31 -17.22 -9.40
N ILE A 299 27.94 -17.90 -8.45
CA ILE A 299 28.12 -17.40 -7.10
C ILE A 299 29.57 -16.95 -6.92
N ILE A 300 29.72 -15.72 -6.47
CA ILE A 300 31.02 -15.11 -6.16
C ILE A 300 30.94 -14.64 -4.71
N THR A 301 32.01 -14.89 -3.97
CA THR A 301 32.11 -14.60 -2.55
C THR A 301 33.40 -13.83 -2.28
N TRP A 302 33.26 -12.68 -1.63
CA TRP A 302 34.36 -11.83 -1.18
C TRP A 302 34.42 -11.89 0.33
N THR A 303 35.58 -12.22 0.90
CA THR A 303 35.77 -12.32 2.35
C THR A 303 36.96 -11.48 2.80
N SER A 304 36.96 -11.04 4.06
CA SER A 304 38.10 -10.32 4.66
C SER A 304 39.37 -11.17 4.78
N ALA A 305 39.32 -12.46 4.42
CA ALA A 305 40.52 -13.28 4.28
C ALA A 305 41.35 -12.89 3.05
N ASN A 306 40.67 -12.46 1.97
CA ASN A 306 41.27 -12.20 0.66
C ASN A 306 41.20 -10.72 0.25
N TYR A 307 40.29 -9.95 0.85
CA TYR A 307 40.03 -8.56 0.47
C TYR A 307 40.05 -7.65 1.69
N VAL A 308 40.61 -6.44 1.53
CA VAL A 308 40.59 -5.42 2.59
C VAL A 308 39.16 -4.96 2.87
N ASN A 309 38.39 -4.71 1.81
CA ASN A 309 37.01 -4.27 1.90
C ASN A 309 36.12 -5.12 0.96
N PRO A 310 35.56 -6.24 1.46
CA PRO A 310 34.71 -7.12 0.65
C PRO A 310 33.50 -6.42 0.03
N LEU A 311 32.95 -5.40 0.70
CA LEU A 311 31.79 -4.64 0.22
C LEU A 311 32.15 -3.76 -0.99
N GLU A 312 33.31 -3.12 -0.97
CA GLU A 312 33.82 -2.32 -2.08
C GLU A 312 34.04 -3.16 -3.32
N GLU A 313 34.72 -4.31 -3.18
CA GLU A 313 34.94 -5.27 -4.27
C GLU A 313 33.64 -5.78 -4.90
N PHE A 314 32.63 -6.06 -4.08
CA PHE A 314 31.30 -6.43 -4.57
C PHE A 314 30.64 -5.29 -5.37
N ILE A 315 30.72 -4.04 -4.88
CA ILE A 315 30.14 -2.88 -5.56
C ILE A 315 30.86 -2.63 -6.89
N GLU A 316 32.19 -2.68 -6.91
CA GLU A 316 32.97 -2.56 -8.14
C GLU A 316 32.65 -3.67 -9.14
N TRP A 317 32.54 -4.92 -8.68
CA TRP A 317 32.11 -6.03 -9.52
C TRP A 317 30.71 -5.79 -10.12
N LEU A 318 29.77 -5.27 -9.32
CA LEU A 318 28.40 -5.00 -9.75
C LEU A 318 28.31 -3.86 -10.77
N ILE A 319 29.17 -2.85 -10.66
CA ILE A 319 29.21 -1.68 -11.56
C ILE A 319 30.02 -1.99 -12.82
N ASP A 320 31.24 -2.47 -12.67
CA ASP A 320 32.23 -2.60 -13.74
C ASP A 320 32.49 -4.06 -14.15
N GLY A 321 32.52 -5.00 -13.20
CA GLY A 321 32.85 -6.42 -13.44
C GLY A 321 31.84 -7.19 -14.33
N LEU A 322 30.62 -6.67 -14.46
CA LEU A 322 29.61 -7.20 -15.39
C LEU A 322 29.66 -6.59 -16.81
N GLY A 323 30.63 -5.71 -17.08
CA GLY A 323 30.89 -5.11 -18.39
C GLY A 323 30.31 -3.70 -18.56
N LYS A 324 31.17 -2.72 -18.85
CA LYS A 324 30.84 -1.27 -18.93
C LYS A 324 29.86 -0.89 -20.05
N GLU A 325 29.82 -1.68 -21.12
CA GLU A 325 28.95 -1.46 -22.29
C GLU A 325 27.49 -1.88 -22.03
N ARG A 326 27.21 -2.53 -20.90
CA ARG A 326 25.91 -3.17 -20.65
C ARG A 326 24.79 -2.14 -20.54
N ARG A 327 23.71 -2.35 -21.30
CA ARG A 327 22.52 -1.48 -21.31
C ARG A 327 21.33 -2.04 -20.54
N ILE A 328 21.46 -3.29 -20.10
CA ILE A 328 20.42 -4.07 -19.42
C ILE A 328 20.32 -3.64 -17.96
N ALA A 329 19.09 -3.52 -17.44
CA ALA A 329 18.87 -3.14 -16.04
C ALA A 329 19.31 -4.28 -15.10
N THR A 330 19.86 -3.92 -13.94
CA THR A 330 20.21 -4.87 -12.88
C THR A 330 19.27 -4.67 -11.70
N TYR A 331 18.64 -5.75 -11.24
CA TYR A 331 17.89 -5.80 -9.98
C TYR A 331 18.72 -6.60 -8.97
N ALA A 332 19.24 -5.91 -7.96
CA ALA A 332 20.01 -6.50 -6.88
C ALA A 332 19.07 -6.71 -5.69
N ILE A 333 18.99 -7.93 -5.15
CA ILE A 333 17.98 -8.32 -4.18
C ILE A 333 18.65 -9.00 -2.99
N SER A 334 18.43 -8.45 -1.80
CA SER A 334 18.75 -9.12 -0.53
C SER A 334 17.47 -9.37 0.26
N HIS A 335 17.59 -10.03 1.41
CA HIS A 335 16.46 -10.36 2.26
C HIS A 335 16.56 -9.60 3.58
N TYR A 336 15.53 -8.81 3.90
CA TYR A 336 15.55 -7.85 5.02
C TYR A 336 16.54 -6.68 4.84
N GLY A 337 17.13 -6.55 3.66
CA GLY A 337 18.15 -5.53 3.38
C GLY A 337 17.69 -4.09 3.52
N GLY A 338 16.38 -3.82 3.38
CA GLY A 338 15.83 -2.48 3.55
C GLY A 338 16.03 -1.89 4.94
N ARG A 339 16.36 -2.74 5.93
CA ARG A 339 16.70 -2.34 7.30
C ARG A 339 18.13 -2.72 7.72
N TYR A 340 18.88 -3.38 6.84
CA TYR A 340 20.21 -3.92 7.14
C TYR A 340 21.17 -3.71 5.96
N ASP A 341 21.31 -4.67 5.05
CA ASP A 341 22.33 -4.69 3.98
C ASP A 341 22.37 -3.40 3.15
N MET A 342 21.20 -2.88 2.77
CA MET A 342 21.11 -1.70 1.91
C MET A 342 21.60 -0.44 2.62
N HIS A 343 21.56 -0.38 3.96
CA HIS A 343 22.13 0.74 4.73
C HIS A 343 23.65 0.68 4.75
N LEU A 344 24.21 -0.52 4.94
CA LEU A 344 25.67 -0.74 4.90
C LEU A 344 26.21 -0.42 3.50
N LEU A 345 25.51 -0.85 2.45
CA LEU A 345 25.86 -0.58 1.05
C LEU A 345 25.76 0.90 0.68
N LEU A 346 24.76 1.63 1.18
CA LEU A 346 24.48 3.01 0.75
C LEU A 346 25.69 3.94 0.93
N GLY A 347 26.36 3.85 2.08
CA GLY A 347 27.54 4.67 2.39
C GLY A 347 28.70 4.39 1.44
N GLU A 348 29.07 3.12 1.26
CA GLU A 348 30.17 2.72 0.36
C GLU A 348 29.83 3.00 -1.10
N LEU A 349 28.58 2.77 -1.53
CA LEU A 349 28.14 3.06 -2.89
C LEU A 349 28.33 4.53 -3.26
N MET A 350 27.99 5.45 -2.35
CA MET A 350 28.16 6.89 -2.58
C MET A 350 29.63 7.29 -2.61
N LYS A 351 30.49 6.67 -1.79
CA LYS A 351 31.94 6.90 -1.81
C LYS A 351 32.57 6.47 -3.13
N ILE A 352 32.26 5.26 -3.60
CA ILE A 352 32.84 4.68 -4.82
C ILE A 352 32.33 5.41 -6.07
N THR A 353 31.02 5.68 -6.14
CA THR A 353 30.41 6.24 -7.36
C THR A 353 30.46 7.76 -7.43
N GLY A 354 30.57 8.45 -6.29
CA GLY A 354 30.38 9.90 -6.19
C GLY A 354 28.96 10.37 -6.56
N ILE A 355 27.99 9.45 -6.70
CA ILE A 355 26.62 9.73 -7.14
C ILE A 355 25.66 9.50 -5.98
N GLU A 356 24.76 10.47 -5.74
CA GLU A 356 23.66 10.30 -4.81
C GLU A 356 22.56 9.42 -5.46
N PRO A 357 22.26 8.23 -4.90
CA PRO A 357 21.24 7.36 -5.47
C PRO A 357 19.83 7.90 -5.20
N ASN A 358 18.89 7.54 -6.07
CA ASN A 358 17.48 7.78 -5.82
C ASN A 358 16.98 6.76 -4.78
N ILE A 359 16.52 7.23 -3.63
CA ILE A 359 16.05 6.33 -2.56
C ILE A 359 14.52 6.38 -2.48
N THR A 360 13.88 5.22 -2.32
CA THR A 360 12.47 5.10 -1.94
C THR A 360 12.41 4.55 -0.51
N ARG A 361 11.83 5.30 0.44
CA ARG A 361 11.76 5.01 1.88
C ARG A 361 10.32 4.99 2.39
N SER A 362 10.15 4.44 3.60
CA SER A 362 8.89 4.56 4.33
C SER A 362 8.61 6.03 4.67
N GLY A 363 7.52 6.58 4.12
CA GLY A 363 7.15 7.99 4.30
C GLY A 363 7.54 8.91 3.14
N ASP A 364 8.07 8.38 2.02
CA ASP A 364 8.34 9.14 0.79
C ASP A 364 7.05 9.57 0.07
N TYR A 365 6.27 10.42 0.73
CA TYR A 365 5.38 11.34 0.04
C TYR A 365 6.19 12.59 -0.23
N LYS A 366 6.23 13.03 -1.50
CA LYS A 366 6.95 14.21 -2.05
C LYS A 366 6.75 15.54 -1.32
N PHE A 367 5.95 15.55 -0.26
CA PHE A 367 5.47 16.69 0.49
C PHE A 367 6.38 17.06 1.68
N TYR A 368 7.26 16.16 2.15
CA TYR A 368 8.01 16.32 3.41
C TYR A 368 9.53 16.45 3.26
N LYS A 369 10.00 17.24 2.28
CA LYS A 369 11.44 17.40 2.00
C LYS A 369 12.25 18.05 3.14
N ASN A 370 11.61 18.65 4.15
CA ASN A 370 12.28 19.44 5.20
C ASN A 370 12.15 18.87 6.63
N LEU A 371 11.65 17.64 6.81
CA LEU A 371 11.68 16.96 8.12
C LEU A 371 12.63 15.76 8.04
N ILE A 372 13.92 16.02 8.24
CA ILE A 372 14.98 15.01 8.22
C ILE A 372 14.91 14.07 9.44
N ASP A 373 14.22 14.45 10.51
CA ASP A 373 14.34 13.74 11.81
C ASP A 373 13.31 12.63 12.06
N PHE A 374 12.35 12.36 11.16
CA PHE A 374 11.30 11.33 11.39
C PHE A 374 10.99 10.42 10.19
N LEU A 375 11.89 10.30 9.22
CA LEU A 375 11.72 9.37 8.09
C LEU A 375 11.95 7.93 8.56
N GLY A 376 11.02 7.01 8.28
CA GLY A 376 11.14 5.63 8.71
C GLY A 376 12.40 4.97 8.12
N ASN A 377 13.19 4.30 8.96
CA ASN A 377 14.50 3.69 8.62
C ASN A 377 14.45 2.56 7.58
N LYS A 378 13.31 2.29 6.94
CA LYS A 378 13.17 1.21 5.95
C LYS A 378 13.33 1.75 4.53
N LEU A 379 14.33 1.24 3.83
CA LEU A 379 14.59 1.46 2.40
C LEU A 379 13.81 0.40 1.59
N TYR A 380 12.90 0.84 0.72
CA TYR A 380 12.20 -0.05 -0.22
C TYR A 380 12.99 -0.23 -1.52
N GLU A 381 13.67 0.81 -1.98
CA GLU A 381 14.54 0.77 -3.17
C GLU A 381 15.71 1.75 -2.98
N VAL A 382 16.93 1.33 -3.34
CA VAL A 382 18.06 2.23 -3.61
C VAL A 382 18.34 2.11 -5.11
N LEU A 383 18.14 3.19 -5.86
CA LEU A 383 18.20 3.21 -7.31
C LEU A 383 19.38 4.05 -7.80
N LEU A 384 20.38 3.38 -8.35
CA LEU A 384 21.46 4.01 -9.09
C LEU A 384 21.03 4.16 -10.55
N LYS A 385 20.75 5.40 -10.97
CA LYS A 385 20.38 5.70 -12.34
C LYS A 385 21.59 5.58 -13.26
N ARG A 386 21.31 5.26 -14.53
CA ARG A 386 22.33 5.29 -15.57
C ARG A 386 22.86 6.73 -15.72
N THR A 387 24.18 6.86 -15.67
CA THR A 387 24.92 8.11 -15.97
C THR A 387 26.05 7.80 -16.96
N ARG A 388 26.88 8.80 -17.30
CA ARG A 388 28.12 8.55 -18.07
C ARG A 388 29.15 7.73 -17.26
N ALA A 389 29.16 7.87 -15.93
CA ALA A 389 30.07 7.17 -15.04
C ALA A 389 29.54 5.79 -14.60
N VAL A 390 28.22 5.62 -14.57
CA VAL A 390 27.57 4.35 -14.17
C VAL A 390 26.72 3.82 -15.31
N CYS A 391 27.18 2.75 -15.95
CA CYS A 391 26.41 1.95 -16.88
C CYS A 391 26.45 0.50 -16.40
N PRO A 392 25.31 -0.07 -15.95
CA PRO A 392 23.91 0.29 -16.22
C PRO A 392 23.15 0.82 -15.00
N ARG A 393 21.82 0.98 -15.16
CA ARG A 393 20.86 1.18 -14.07
C ARG A 393 20.87 -0.02 -13.11
N ILE A 394 21.04 0.23 -11.81
CA ILE A 394 21.00 -0.78 -10.74
C ILE A 394 19.92 -0.39 -9.73
N SER A 395 19.02 -1.33 -9.42
CA SER A 395 17.95 -1.17 -8.43
C SER A 395 18.16 -2.21 -7.32
N PHE A 396 18.54 -1.74 -6.13
CA PHE A 396 18.62 -2.56 -4.93
C PHE A 396 17.25 -2.64 -4.28
N ARG A 397 16.77 -3.85 -4.00
CA ARG A 397 15.42 -4.14 -3.49
C ARG A 397 15.49 -5.15 -2.35
N ASP A 398 14.49 -5.09 -1.49
CA ASP A 398 14.36 -6.00 -0.35
C ASP A 398 13.22 -7.00 -0.58
N SER A 399 13.59 -8.28 -0.73
CA SER A 399 12.66 -9.39 -0.94
C SER A 399 11.72 -9.63 0.25
N PHE A 400 12.05 -9.15 1.46
CA PHE A 400 11.16 -9.23 2.62
C PHE A 400 9.86 -8.45 2.41
N ASN A 401 9.85 -7.47 1.50
CA ASN A 401 8.63 -6.76 1.09
C ASN A 401 7.68 -7.61 0.24
N TRP A 402 8.18 -8.70 -0.34
CA TRP A 402 7.39 -9.69 -1.07
C TRP A 402 7.07 -10.90 -0.20
N MET A 403 8.05 -11.35 0.59
CA MET A 403 8.00 -12.56 1.39
C MET A 403 8.42 -12.25 2.83
N ALA A 404 7.48 -11.77 3.63
CA ALA A 404 7.75 -11.27 5.00
C ALA A 404 7.91 -12.41 6.03
N LEU A 405 8.80 -13.37 5.75
CA LEU A 405 9.17 -14.47 6.64
C LEU A 405 10.68 -14.45 6.88
N LYS A 406 11.17 -15.21 7.85
CA LYS A 406 12.63 -15.44 7.94
C LYS A 406 13.08 -16.27 6.75
N LEU A 407 14.32 -16.04 6.28
CA LEU A 407 14.91 -16.77 5.15
C LEU A 407 14.80 -18.29 5.32
N GLU A 408 15.07 -18.81 6.53
CA GLU A 408 14.96 -20.24 6.88
C GLU A 408 13.56 -20.84 6.76
N GLN A 409 12.52 -20.00 6.73
CA GLN A 409 11.12 -20.43 6.62
C GLN A 409 10.62 -20.44 5.18
N LEU A 410 11.31 -19.74 4.27
CA LEU A 410 10.90 -19.63 2.86
C LEU A 410 10.85 -20.97 2.13
N PRO A 411 11.82 -21.90 2.29
CA PRO A 411 11.79 -23.20 1.60
C PRO A 411 10.51 -23.98 1.88
N LYS A 412 10.17 -24.11 3.17
CA LYS A 412 8.94 -24.79 3.60
C LYS A 412 7.69 -24.04 3.14
N ALA A 413 7.67 -22.71 3.26
CA ALA A 413 6.50 -21.90 2.91
C ALA A 413 6.19 -21.90 1.40
N LEU A 414 7.20 -22.07 0.55
CA LEU A 414 7.09 -22.07 -0.91
C LEU A 414 7.15 -23.47 -1.54
N GLY A 415 7.29 -24.52 -0.73
CA GLY A 415 7.43 -25.90 -1.21
C GLY A 415 8.69 -26.11 -2.06
N LEU A 416 9.81 -25.50 -1.67
CA LEU A 416 11.06 -25.61 -2.42
C LEU A 416 11.73 -26.96 -2.11
N GLU A 417 11.94 -27.77 -3.13
CA GLU A 417 12.82 -28.95 -3.07
C GLU A 417 14.28 -28.51 -3.18
N ILE A 418 14.80 -27.97 -2.08
CA ILE A 418 16.22 -27.69 -1.92
C ILE A 418 16.74 -28.79 -0.99
N ASP A 419 17.78 -29.49 -1.43
CA ASP A 419 18.51 -30.45 -0.59
C ASP A 419 19.28 -29.65 0.47
N GLU A 420 18.53 -29.14 1.45
CA GLU A 420 19.07 -28.39 2.56
C GLU A 420 19.44 -29.40 3.62
N GLY A 421 20.73 -29.59 3.87
CA GLY A 421 21.23 -30.15 5.12
C GLY A 421 20.88 -29.29 6.35
N GLY A 422 19.71 -28.65 6.38
CA GLY A 422 19.34 -27.54 7.24
C GLY A 422 20.19 -26.30 6.98
N LYS A 423 19.76 -25.15 7.51
CA LYS A 423 20.68 -24.04 7.72
C LYS A 423 21.71 -24.48 8.76
N ALA A 424 22.97 -24.60 8.36
CA ALA A 424 24.05 -24.99 9.26
C ALA A 424 24.16 -23.98 10.42
N PHE A 425 24.62 -24.45 11.58
CA PHE A 425 24.88 -23.57 12.72
C PHE A 425 26.19 -22.81 12.47
N PHE A 426 26.14 -21.48 12.52
CA PHE A 426 27.30 -20.61 12.31
C PHE A 426 27.73 -19.94 13.64
N PRO A 427 29.04 -19.93 13.96
CA PRO A 427 29.55 -19.36 15.20
C PRO A 427 29.68 -17.82 15.10
N HIS A 428 28.54 -17.11 15.16
CA HIS A 428 28.50 -15.64 15.06
C HIS A 428 29.42 -14.93 16.07
N GLY A 429 29.63 -15.51 17.25
CA GLY A 429 30.55 -14.97 18.26
C GLY A 429 32.03 -15.16 17.93
N TRP A 430 32.37 -16.00 16.96
CA TRP A 430 33.74 -16.20 16.47
C TRP A 430 34.04 -15.36 15.21
N ASN A 431 33.03 -14.66 14.67
CA ASN A 431 33.12 -13.89 13.42
C ASN A 431 33.89 -12.58 13.59
N PHE A 432 35.22 -12.68 13.63
CA PHE A 432 36.14 -11.56 13.68
C PHE A 432 37.16 -11.66 12.54
N ASN A 433 37.55 -10.53 11.98
CA ASN A 433 38.50 -10.52 10.85
C ASN A 433 39.86 -11.12 11.22
N LYS A 434 40.32 -10.90 12.46
CA LYS A 434 41.54 -11.52 12.99
C LYS A 434 41.49 -13.06 12.99
N ASN A 435 40.30 -13.64 13.02
CA ASN A 435 40.09 -15.09 13.06
C ASN A 435 39.97 -15.74 11.68
N MET A 436 39.89 -14.96 10.59
CA MET A 436 39.62 -15.47 9.24
C MET A 436 40.57 -16.59 8.82
N ASN A 437 41.87 -16.43 9.08
CA ASN A 437 42.92 -17.36 8.67
C ASN A 437 43.39 -18.33 9.77
N ILE A 438 42.71 -18.35 10.92
CA ILE A 438 43.02 -19.28 12.01
C ILE A 438 42.38 -20.64 11.70
N LYS A 439 43.21 -21.69 11.67
CA LYS A 439 42.75 -23.08 11.54
C LYS A 439 42.61 -23.70 12.92
N LEU A 440 41.40 -24.09 13.28
CA LEU A 440 41.11 -24.82 14.52
C LEU A 440 41.04 -26.33 14.23
N PRO A 441 41.53 -27.17 15.15
CA PRO A 441 41.42 -28.63 15.01
C PRO A 441 40.00 -29.17 15.21
N GLY A 442 39.11 -28.36 15.83
CA GLY A 442 37.70 -28.66 16.05
C GLY A 442 36.84 -27.40 15.86
N LEU A 443 35.52 -27.53 16.05
CA LEU A 443 34.61 -26.39 16.01
C LEU A 443 34.92 -25.37 17.13
N PRO A 444 34.60 -24.08 16.96
CA PRO A 444 34.61 -23.10 18.04
C PRO A 444 33.79 -23.57 19.25
N GLU A 445 34.11 -23.04 20.44
CA GLU A 445 33.35 -23.33 21.66
C GLU A 445 31.85 -22.99 21.50
N LYS A 446 30.99 -23.72 22.22
CA LYS A 446 29.53 -23.65 22.06
C LYS A 446 28.97 -22.24 22.25
N GLU A 447 29.59 -21.47 23.13
CA GLU A 447 29.22 -20.11 23.51
C GLU A 447 29.20 -19.19 22.29
N TYR A 448 30.11 -19.41 21.31
CA TYR A 448 30.18 -18.63 20.08
C TYR A 448 29.01 -18.84 19.12
N TYR A 449 28.17 -19.84 19.36
CA TYR A 449 26.94 -20.09 18.60
C TYR A 449 25.70 -19.47 19.26
N TYR A 450 25.84 -18.87 20.45
CA TYR A 450 24.76 -18.28 21.23
C TYR A 450 23.55 -19.20 21.50
N PRO A 451 23.75 -20.43 22.03
CA PRO A 451 22.68 -21.41 22.25
C PRO A 451 21.56 -20.90 23.16
N GLU A 452 21.87 -20.00 24.11
CA GLU A 452 20.88 -19.37 25.00
C GLU A 452 19.89 -18.45 24.26
N SER A 453 20.28 -17.91 23.11
CA SER A 453 19.41 -17.07 22.28
C SER A 453 18.48 -17.88 21.36
N MET A 454 18.73 -19.20 21.22
CA MET A 454 17.97 -20.07 20.34
C MET A 454 16.64 -20.51 20.97
N MET A 455 15.60 -20.66 20.15
CA MET A 455 14.35 -21.29 20.57
C MET A 455 14.57 -22.76 20.96
N LYS A 456 13.76 -23.28 21.90
CA LYS A 456 13.91 -24.62 22.49
C LYS A 456 14.18 -25.73 21.47
N ASP A 457 13.39 -25.79 20.39
CA ASP A 457 13.54 -26.85 19.38
C ASP A 457 14.81 -26.71 18.54
N ARG A 458 15.20 -25.46 18.21
CA ARG A 458 16.44 -25.20 17.49
C ARG A 458 17.66 -25.49 18.36
N ARG A 459 17.60 -25.15 19.65
CA ARG A 459 18.66 -25.44 20.62
C ARG A 459 18.88 -26.94 20.76
N LYS A 460 17.81 -27.76 20.84
CA LYS A 460 17.94 -29.23 20.86
C LYS A 460 18.67 -29.76 19.63
N LYS A 461 18.32 -29.25 18.44
CA LYS A 461 19.00 -29.62 17.19
C LYS A 461 20.47 -29.18 17.19
N PHE A 462 20.77 -28.00 17.73
CA PHE A 462 22.14 -27.51 17.88
C PHE A 462 22.99 -28.43 18.75
N GLU A 463 22.49 -28.86 19.91
CA GLU A 463 23.31 -29.66 20.83
C GLU A 463 23.67 -31.03 20.25
N VAL A 464 22.72 -31.68 19.55
CA VAL A 464 22.98 -32.93 18.84
C VAL A 464 24.02 -32.71 17.73
N TRP A 465 23.79 -31.70 16.88
CA TRP A 465 24.71 -31.37 15.80
C TRP A 465 26.12 -31.04 16.32
N TYR A 466 26.24 -30.26 17.39
CA TYR A 466 27.54 -29.87 17.93
C TYR A 466 28.29 -31.09 18.48
N GLN A 467 27.61 -31.99 19.21
CA GLN A 467 28.23 -33.22 19.72
C GLN A 467 28.75 -34.10 18.59
N GLU A 468 28.00 -34.22 17.49
CA GLU A 468 28.39 -35.02 16.33
C GLU A 468 29.54 -34.37 15.54
N ASN A 469 29.64 -33.05 15.54
CA ASN A 469 30.54 -32.32 14.63
C ASN A 469 31.72 -31.61 15.31
N SER A 470 31.80 -31.57 16.65
CA SER A 470 32.79 -30.76 17.39
C SER A 470 34.25 -31.07 17.06
N HIS A 471 34.54 -32.28 16.57
CA HIS A 471 35.88 -32.76 16.24
C HIS A 471 36.32 -32.41 14.82
N PHE A 472 35.44 -31.87 13.97
CA PHE A 472 35.80 -31.49 12.61
C PHE A 472 36.61 -30.18 12.58
N PRO A 473 37.69 -30.11 11.80
CA PRO A 473 38.48 -28.89 11.65
C PRO A 473 37.63 -27.71 11.19
N PHE A 474 37.93 -26.53 11.72
CA PHE A 474 37.20 -25.30 11.42
C PHE A 474 38.13 -24.20 10.90
N CYS A 475 37.71 -23.54 9.82
CA CYS A 475 38.36 -22.37 9.22
C CYS A 475 37.29 -21.31 8.95
N LEU A 476 37.39 -20.14 9.60
CA LEU A 476 36.37 -19.11 9.47
C LEU A 476 36.25 -18.60 8.03
N ALA A 477 37.37 -18.38 7.33
CA ALA A 477 37.38 -17.89 5.95
C ALA A 477 36.59 -18.80 4.98
N GLU A 478 36.66 -20.11 5.17
CA GLU A 478 35.94 -21.08 4.34
C GLU A 478 34.47 -21.18 4.77
N GLN A 479 34.22 -21.28 6.08
CA GLN A 479 32.88 -21.51 6.61
C GLN A 479 31.95 -20.31 6.46
N ILE A 480 32.45 -19.07 6.62
CA ILE A 480 31.64 -17.87 6.41
C ILE A 480 31.19 -17.74 4.96
N GLY A 481 32.06 -18.10 4.01
CA GLY A 481 31.72 -18.11 2.59
C GLY A 481 30.65 -19.15 2.29
N LEU A 482 30.84 -20.40 2.72
CA LEU A 482 29.84 -21.46 2.50
C LEU A 482 28.47 -21.11 3.09
N TYR A 483 28.45 -20.53 4.30
CA TYR A 483 27.24 -20.10 4.98
C TYR A 483 26.51 -18.99 4.21
N CYS A 484 27.23 -17.94 3.82
CA CYS A 484 26.66 -16.82 3.06
C CYS A 484 26.19 -17.26 1.66
N GLU A 485 26.94 -18.14 0.98
CA GLU A 485 26.49 -18.71 -0.30
C GLU A 485 25.22 -19.56 -0.16
N GLN A 486 25.05 -20.28 0.95
CA GLN A 486 23.83 -21.04 1.23
C GLN A 486 22.62 -20.10 1.34
N ASP A 487 22.73 -19.00 2.09
CA ASP A 487 21.66 -18.01 2.24
C ASP A 487 21.27 -17.39 0.90
N VAL A 488 22.26 -17.05 0.06
CA VAL A 488 22.02 -16.55 -1.30
C VAL A 488 21.33 -17.60 -2.19
N ARG A 489 21.70 -18.88 -2.11
CA ARG A 489 21.05 -19.96 -2.87
C ARG A 489 19.58 -20.15 -2.46
N VAL A 490 19.30 -20.17 -1.15
CA VAL A 490 17.93 -20.27 -0.62
C VAL A 490 17.10 -19.08 -1.08
N LEU A 491 17.65 -17.87 -0.97
CA LEU A 491 16.97 -16.66 -1.41
C LEU A 491 16.69 -16.66 -2.91
N ALA A 492 17.63 -17.12 -3.73
CA ALA A 492 17.44 -17.22 -5.18
C ALA A 492 16.30 -18.17 -5.54
N HIS A 493 16.23 -19.35 -4.92
CA HIS A 493 15.12 -20.28 -5.11
C HIS A 493 13.77 -19.66 -4.71
N ALA A 494 13.73 -18.99 -3.55
CA ALA A 494 12.51 -18.35 -3.07
C ALA A 494 12.02 -17.23 -4.00
N VAL A 495 12.92 -16.33 -4.42
CA VAL A 495 12.60 -15.21 -5.33
C VAL A 495 12.12 -15.72 -6.69
N ILE A 496 12.75 -16.76 -7.24
CA ILE A 496 12.35 -17.35 -8.53
C ILE A 496 11.01 -18.07 -8.41
N LYS A 497 10.78 -18.86 -7.36
CA LYS A 497 9.46 -19.50 -7.15
C LYS A 497 8.36 -18.45 -6.94
N PHE A 498 8.64 -17.39 -6.18
CA PHE A 498 7.70 -16.27 -6.01
C PHE A 498 7.31 -15.63 -7.35
N GLN A 499 8.28 -15.37 -8.22
CA GLN A 499 8.00 -14.87 -9.57
C GLN A 499 7.12 -15.83 -10.39
N ARG A 500 7.47 -17.12 -10.38
CA ARG A 500 6.74 -18.16 -11.12
C ARG A 500 5.28 -18.24 -10.69
N LEU A 501 5.02 -18.21 -9.37
CA LEU A 501 3.65 -18.20 -8.84
C LEU A 501 2.80 -17.05 -9.44
N PHE A 502 3.38 -15.87 -9.66
CA PHE A 502 2.65 -14.76 -10.30
C PHE A 502 2.49 -14.95 -11.83
N PHE A 503 3.46 -15.58 -12.50
CA PHE A 503 3.33 -15.95 -13.91
C PHE A 503 2.31 -17.05 -14.17
N ASP A 504 2.15 -17.99 -13.24
CA ASP A 504 1.18 -19.08 -13.34
C ASP A 504 -0.25 -18.56 -13.17
N ILE A 505 -0.43 -17.54 -12.34
CA ILE A 505 -1.72 -16.86 -12.13
C ILE A 505 -2.12 -15.97 -13.33
N ALA A 506 -1.14 -15.44 -14.05
CA ALA A 506 -1.34 -14.68 -15.29
C ALA A 506 -0.81 -15.47 -16.50
N PRO A 507 -1.48 -16.57 -16.90
CA PRO A 507 -0.98 -17.45 -17.95
C PRO A 507 -0.97 -16.76 -19.32
N GLU A 508 -1.88 -15.81 -19.55
CA GLU A 508 -1.91 -15.00 -20.78
C GLU A 508 -0.68 -14.06 -20.86
N PRO A 509 0.20 -14.19 -21.88
CA PRO A 509 1.41 -13.37 -21.99
C PRO A 509 1.16 -11.86 -22.05
N SER A 510 0.00 -11.44 -22.57
CA SER A 510 -0.41 -10.03 -22.65
C SER A 510 -0.77 -9.41 -21.28
N LYS A 511 -1.07 -10.25 -20.29
CA LYS A 511 -1.44 -9.88 -18.92
C LYS A 511 -0.32 -10.16 -17.90
N ARG A 512 0.77 -10.80 -18.33
CA ARG A 512 1.90 -11.19 -17.47
C ARG A 512 2.79 -9.98 -17.16
N ASP A 513 2.84 -9.56 -15.90
CA ASP A 513 3.74 -8.52 -15.42
C ASP A 513 4.86 -9.16 -14.57
N ASP A 514 6.12 -8.79 -14.79
CA ASP A 514 7.21 -9.39 -14.01
C ASP A 514 7.36 -8.68 -12.66
N VAL A 515 6.83 -9.31 -11.61
CA VAL A 515 6.83 -8.80 -10.23
C VAL A 515 8.21 -8.37 -9.74
N LEU A 516 9.28 -9.05 -10.17
CA LEU A 516 10.65 -8.72 -9.73
C LEU A 516 11.13 -7.38 -10.29
N SER A 517 10.58 -6.94 -11.43
CA SER A 517 10.94 -5.69 -12.11
C SER A 517 9.91 -4.57 -11.88
N SER A 518 8.63 -4.93 -11.73
CA SER A 518 7.51 -3.99 -11.77
C SER A 518 6.97 -3.61 -10.39
N SER A 519 7.32 -4.39 -9.36
CA SER A 519 6.82 -4.22 -7.99
C SER A 519 7.96 -4.05 -6.99
N LEU A 520 7.68 -3.41 -5.84
CA LEU A 520 8.60 -3.32 -4.68
C LEU A 520 8.02 -3.98 -3.44
N THR A 521 6.71 -4.24 -3.44
CA THR A 521 5.96 -4.81 -2.31
C THR A 521 4.95 -5.83 -2.83
N LEU A 522 4.57 -6.79 -1.99
CA LEU A 522 3.53 -7.76 -2.32
C LEU A 522 2.22 -7.06 -2.69
N ALA A 523 1.81 -6.04 -1.94
CA ALA A 523 0.63 -5.23 -2.25
C ALA A 523 0.68 -4.65 -3.68
N SER A 524 1.83 -4.10 -4.09
CA SER A 524 2.01 -3.58 -5.45
C SER A 524 2.00 -4.67 -6.53
N ALA A 525 2.53 -5.86 -6.23
CA ALA A 525 2.48 -7.02 -7.14
C ALA A 525 1.03 -7.50 -7.32
N CYS A 526 0.28 -7.61 -6.22
CA CYS A 526 -1.12 -8.02 -6.23
C CYS A 526 -2.00 -7.02 -6.98
N LEU A 527 -1.82 -5.72 -6.76
CA LEU A 527 -2.57 -4.69 -7.48
C LEU A 527 -2.35 -4.73 -8.99
N ARG A 528 -1.16 -5.15 -9.44
CA ARG A 528 -0.82 -5.28 -10.87
C ARG A 528 -1.47 -6.52 -11.50
N HIS A 529 -1.49 -7.65 -10.80
CA HIS A 529 -1.96 -8.93 -11.34
C HIS A 529 -3.44 -9.19 -11.13
N PHE A 530 -3.98 -8.83 -9.96
CA PHE A 530 -5.35 -9.08 -9.56
C PHE A 530 -6.25 -7.85 -9.68
N CYS A 531 -5.97 -6.96 -10.64
CA CYS A 531 -6.73 -5.73 -10.88
C CYS A 531 -8.22 -6.00 -10.67
N TYR A 532 -8.81 -5.39 -9.63
CA TYR A 532 -10.18 -5.63 -9.14
C TYR A 532 -11.13 -5.90 -10.31
N HIS A 533 -11.44 -7.18 -10.56
CA HIS A 533 -12.46 -7.51 -11.54
C HIS A 533 -13.78 -7.00 -10.99
N ARG A 534 -14.51 -6.28 -11.84
CA ARG A 534 -15.88 -5.81 -11.62
C ARG A 534 -16.84 -6.93 -11.21
N ASP A 535 -16.44 -8.18 -11.35
CA ASP A 535 -17.33 -9.33 -11.36
C ASP A 535 -17.43 -10.09 -10.03
N SER A 536 -16.65 -9.74 -8.98
CA SER A 536 -16.81 -10.39 -7.67
C SER A 536 -16.83 -9.38 -6.52
N ASN A 537 -17.90 -8.58 -6.43
CA ASN A 537 -18.29 -7.86 -5.21
C ASN A 537 -18.88 -8.80 -4.14
N GLN A 538 -18.61 -10.11 -4.23
CA GLN A 538 -19.22 -11.08 -3.34
C GLN A 538 -18.65 -10.96 -1.94
N SER A 539 -19.55 -10.82 -0.98
CA SER A 539 -19.21 -10.78 0.44
C SER A 539 -18.70 -12.17 0.87
N ALA A 540 -17.53 -12.21 1.53
CA ALA A 540 -17.01 -13.45 2.12
C ALA A 540 -18.03 -14.10 3.07
N ILE A 541 -18.79 -13.27 3.81
CA ILE A 541 -19.86 -13.72 4.70
C ILE A 541 -21.01 -14.33 3.89
N ALA A 542 -21.36 -13.75 2.73
CA ALA A 542 -22.42 -14.30 1.87
C ALA A 542 -22.05 -15.70 1.38
N LEU A 543 -20.83 -15.87 0.85
CA LEU A 543 -20.37 -17.16 0.32
C LEU A 543 -20.29 -18.23 1.41
N LYS A 544 -19.77 -17.88 2.60
CA LYS A 544 -19.71 -18.83 3.73
C LYS A 544 -21.12 -19.20 4.21
N TYR A 545 -22.04 -18.25 4.19
CA TYR A 545 -23.44 -18.49 4.52
C TYR A 545 -24.15 -19.39 3.51
N MET A 546 -23.87 -19.27 2.20
CA MET A 546 -24.43 -20.20 1.20
C MET A 546 -23.97 -21.64 1.46
N GLN A 547 -22.67 -21.85 1.73
CA GLN A 547 -22.14 -23.18 2.07
C GLN A 547 -22.70 -23.72 3.39
N TRP A 548 -22.93 -22.85 4.37
CA TRP A 548 -23.61 -23.22 5.60
C TRP A 548 -25.05 -23.64 5.33
N LEU A 549 -25.78 -22.94 4.46
CA LEU A 549 -27.13 -23.35 4.08
C LEU A 549 -27.14 -24.71 3.39
N GLU A 550 -26.17 -25.01 2.52
CA GLU A 550 -26.03 -26.34 1.92
C GLU A 550 -25.81 -27.41 2.98
N HIS A 551 -24.95 -27.14 3.97
CA HIS A 551 -24.67 -28.04 5.09
C HIS A 551 -25.89 -28.23 6.02
N GLU A 552 -26.57 -27.15 6.42
CA GLU A 552 -27.70 -27.19 7.36
C GLU A 552 -28.96 -27.81 6.75
N THR A 553 -29.20 -27.58 5.45
CA THR A 553 -30.44 -28.00 4.78
C THR A 553 -30.29 -29.20 3.86
N GLY A 554 -29.06 -29.65 3.58
CA GLY A 554 -28.77 -30.69 2.59
C GLY A 554 -29.15 -30.32 1.15
N SER A 555 -29.55 -29.07 0.89
CA SER A 555 -29.97 -28.60 -0.43
C SER A 555 -28.80 -28.02 -1.21
N GLN A 556 -28.73 -28.25 -2.52
CA GLN A 556 -27.70 -27.65 -3.36
C GLN A 556 -28.05 -26.19 -3.67
N VAL A 557 -27.13 -25.27 -3.36
CA VAL A 557 -27.30 -23.84 -3.63
C VAL A 557 -26.49 -23.49 -4.89
N GLN A 558 -27.16 -23.03 -5.93
CA GLN A 558 -26.49 -22.42 -7.07
C GLN A 558 -26.11 -20.98 -6.71
N HIS A 559 -24.81 -20.69 -6.71
CA HIS A 559 -24.23 -19.37 -6.47
C HIS A 559 -23.05 -19.12 -7.42
N GLN A 560 -22.35 -17.99 -7.30
CA GLN A 560 -21.29 -17.61 -8.25
C GLN A 560 -20.19 -18.66 -8.46
N ASN A 561 -19.82 -19.44 -7.42
CA ASN A 561 -18.74 -20.43 -7.51
C ASN A 561 -19.25 -21.84 -7.88
N SER A 562 -20.55 -22.02 -8.10
CA SER A 562 -21.08 -23.29 -8.60
C SER A 562 -20.62 -23.50 -10.06
N ALA A 563 -20.48 -24.75 -10.51
CA ALA A 563 -20.02 -25.05 -11.88
C ALA A 563 -20.88 -24.42 -12.99
N MET A 564 -22.16 -24.16 -12.70
CA MET A 564 -23.12 -23.51 -13.60
C MET A 564 -23.14 -21.96 -13.49
N GLY A 565 -22.34 -21.39 -12.58
CA GLY A 565 -22.32 -19.96 -12.26
C GLY A 565 -23.56 -19.45 -11.53
N GLU A 566 -23.61 -18.13 -11.35
CA GLU A 566 -24.71 -17.41 -10.68
C GLU A 566 -26.03 -17.52 -11.47
N PHE A 567 -27.14 -17.81 -10.77
CA PHE A 567 -28.44 -17.95 -11.42
C PHE A 567 -28.96 -16.61 -11.96
N ARG A 568 -29.48 -16.64 -13.19
CA ARG A 568 -30.04 -15.46 -13.87
C ARG A 568 -31.52 -15.65 -14.11
N LEU A 569 -32.32 -14.94 -13.33
CA LEU A 569 -33.76 -14.86 -13.49
C LEU A 569 -34.11 -13.91 -14.63
N ARG A 570 -34.89 -14.37 -15.60
CA ARG A 570 -35.44 -13.51 -16.66
C ARG A 570 -36.80 -12.98 -16.23
N LEU A 571 -36.89 -11.66 -16.11
CA LEU A 571 -38.11 -10.95 -15.74
C LEU A 571 -39.06 -10.82 -16.94
N SER A 572 -40.34 -10.56 -16.66
CA SER A 572 -41.40 -10.40 -17.67
C SER A 572 -41.15 -9.25 -18.65
N ASN A 573 -40.41 -8.22 -18.23
CA ASN A 573 -39.98 -7.09 -19.06
C ASN A 573 -38.74 -7.40 -19.94
N GLY A 574 -38.21 -8.63 -19.87
CA GLY A 574 -37.03 -9.06 -20.62
C GLY A 574 -35.68 -8.78 -19.93
N GLU A 575 -35.66 -8.08 -18.79
CA GLU A 575 -34.45 -7.84 -18.01
C GLU A 575 -33.97 -9.11 -17.29
N LEU A 576 -32.66 -9.18 -17.01
CA LEU A 576 -32.03 -10.29 -16.29
C LEU A 576 -31.64 -9.84 -14.87
N LEU A 577 -32.22 -10.50 -13.87
CA LEU A 577 -31.89 -10.36 -12.46
C LEU A 577 -30.90 -11.46 -12.04
N ARG A 578 -29.72 -11.08 -11.56
CA ARG A 578 -28.73 -12.03 -11.02
C ARG A 578 -29.00 -12.25 -9.53
N LEU A 579 -29.12 -13.48 -9.05
CA LEU A 579 -29.40 -13.80 -7.64
C LEU A 579 -28.12 -14.23 -6.92
N ASP A 580 -27.94 -13.82 -5.66
CA ASP A 580 -26.76 -14.24 -4.87
C ASP A 580 -26.73 -15.76 -4.63
N GLY A 581 -27.91 -16.37 -4.47
CA GLY A 581 -28.08 -17.82 -4.41
C GLY A 581 -29.45 -18.26 -4.95
N TYR A 582 -29.52 -19.49 -5.46
CA TYR A 582 -30.75 -20.11 -5.94
C TYR A 582 -30.81 -21.57 -5.51
N VAL A 583 -31.95 -21.99 -4.96
CA VAL A 583 -32.21 -23.39 -4.61
C VAL A 583 -33.42 -23.85 -5.39
N ARG A 584 -33.20 -24.83 -6.26
CA ARG A 584 -34.28 -25.52 -6.95
C ARG A 584 -35.00 -26.45 -5.99
N ARG A 585 -36.33 -26.33 -5.92
CA ARG A 585 -37.19 -27.22 -5.13
C ARG A 585 -37.95 -28.18 -6.05
N SER A 586 -38.72 -29.09 -5.46
CA SER A 586 -39.58 -30.04 -6.17
C SER A 586 -40.64 -29.30 -7.00
N PRO A 587 -41.26 -29.92 -8.02
CA PRO A 587 -42.30 -29.28 -8.84
C PRO A 587 -43.51 -28.75 -8.05
N ASP A 588 -43.75 -29.31 -6.87
CA ASP A 588 -44.85 -28.94 -5.97
C ASP A 588 -44.49 -27.79 -4.99
N ASP A 589 -43.23 -27.37 -4.96
CA ASP A 589 -42.70 -26.34 -4.04
C ASP A 589 -42.09 -25.16 -4.81
N GLU A 590 -42.24 -23.94 -4.28
CA GLU A 590 -41.62 -22.76 -4.86
C GLU A 590 -40.09 -22.81 -4.74
N ASP A 591 -39.41 -22.55 -5.86
CA ASP A 591 -37.96 -22.32 -5.90
C ASP A 591 -37.57 -21.15 -4.96
N ILE A 592 -36.40 -21.23 -4.34
CA ILE A 592 -35.94 -20.23 -3.38
C ILE A 592 -34.86 -19.35 -4.01
N ALA A 593 -35.09 -18.05 -3.99
CA ALA A 593 -34.13 -17.03 -4.38
C ALA A 593 -33.48 -16.42 -3.13
N ILE A 594 -32.18 -16.58 -2.95
CA ILE A 594 -31.44 -16.10 -1.78
C ILE A 594 -30.74 -14.78 -2.12
N GLU A 595 -30.90 -13.79 -1.24
CA GLU A 595 -30.30 -12.46 -1.37
C GLU A 595 -29.60 -12.08 -0.07
N PHE A 596 -28.28 -11.84 -0.16
CA PHE A 596 -27.48 -11.38 0.96
C PHE A 596 -27.46 -9.84 1.01
N LEU A 597 -27.94 -9.30 2.13
CA LEU A 597 -28.06 -7.86 2.34
C LEU A 597 -26.97 -7.37 3.30
N GLY A 598 -25.83 -6.96 2.73
CA GLY A 598 -24.77 -6.26 3.48
C GLY A 598 -25.30 -4.99 4.16
N CYS A 599 -25.16 -4.87 5.48
CA CYS A 599 -25.83 -3.81 6.25
C CYS A 599 -25.32 -2.42 5.86
N ALA A 600 -24.02 -2.29 5.59
CA ALA A 600 -23.33 -1.07 5.18
C ALA A 600 -23.77 -0.57 3.77
N TRP A 601 -24.06 -1.51 2.88
CA TRP A 601 -24.37 -1.26 1.47
C TRP A 601 -25.87 -1.05 1.22
N HIS A 602 -26.70 -1.87 1.83
CA HIS A 602 -28.16 -1.85 1.66
C HIS A 602 -28.88 -0.96 2.69
N GLY A 603 -28.12 -0.29 3.56
CA GLY A 603 -28.64 0.71 4.48
C GLY A 603 -29.49 0.13 5.62
N HIS A 604 -29.04 -0.94 6.28
CA HIS A 604 -29.82 -1.58 7.35
C HIS A 604 -30.05 -0.64 8.55
N LYS A 605 -31.14 -0.85 9.30
CA LYS A 605 -31.49 -0.05 10.49
C LYS A 605 -30.51 -0.19 11.64
N CYS A 606 -29.67 -1.24 11.65
CA CYS A 606 -28.62 -1.39 12.67
C CYS A 606 -27.48 -0.38 12.51
N LEU A 607 -27.29 0.19 11.31
CA LEU A 607 -26.20 1.14 11.01
C LEU A 607 -26.69 2.53 10.61
N TYR A 608 -27.88 2.64 9.99
CA TYR A 608 -28.32 3.89 9.34
C TYR A 608 -29.75 4.29 9.66
N LYS A 609 -29.96 5.60 9.80
CA LYS A 609 -31.26 6.27 9.72
C LYS A 609 -31.65 6.44 8.23
N PRO A 610 -32.96 6.62 7.92
CA PRO A 610 -33.45 6.67 6.53
C PRO A 610 -32.70 7.65 5.60
N ASN A 611 -32.30 8.81 6.11
CA ASN A 611 -31.66 9.86 5.32
C ASN A 611 -30.12 9.79 5.31
N ASP A 612 -29.52 8.83 6.01
CA ASP A 612 -28.07 8.69 6.03
C ASP A 612 -27.56 8.14 4.69
N ILE A 613 -26.37 8.56 4.27
CA ILE A 613 -25.73 8.11 3.04
C ILE A 613 -24.96 6.80 3.30
N CYS A 614 -25.29 5.75 2.55
CA CYS A 614 -24.64 4.44 2.60
C CYS A 614 -23.34 4.42 1.77
N LEU A 615 -22.57 3.33 1.85
CA LEU A 615 -21.29 3.17 1.12
C LEU A 615 -21.41 3.32 -0.41
N ASN A 616 -22.59 3.04 -0.97
CA ASN A 616 -22.87 3.21 -2.39
C ASN A 616 -23.22 4.65 -2.80
N GLY A 617 -23.19 5.62 -1.87
CA GLY A 617 -23.53 7.02 -2.11
C GLY A 617 -25.03 7.30 -2.24
N LYS A 618 -25.90 6.33 -1.95
CA LYS A 618 -27.36 6.49 -1.91
C LYS A 618 -27.86 6.59 -0.47
N THR A 619 -29.06 7.14 -0.27
CA THR A 619 -29.68 7.17 1.06
C THR A 619 -30.09 5.76 1.49
N ALA A 620 -30.08 5.50 2.80
CA ALA A 620 -30.53 4.23 3.36
C ALA A 620 -31.99 3.92 2.98
N LEU A 621 -32.85 4.95 2.92
CA LEU A 621 -34.23 4.80 2.46
C LEU A 621 -34.32 4.34 1.01
N TYR A 622 -33.57 4.98 0.09
CA TYR A 622 -33.53 4.58 -1.31
C TYR A 622 -33.10 3.11 -1.49
N ASN A 623 -32.06 2.69 -0.76
CA ASN A 623 -31.57 1.32 -0.82
C ASN A 623 -32.61 0.31 -0.30
N ARG A 624 -33.33 0.65 0.78
CA ARG A 624 -34.42 -0.18 1.31
C ARG A 624 -35.59 -0.29 0.33
N ASP A 625 -35.95 0.80 -0.34
CA ASP A 625 -37.04 0.79 -1.32
C ASP A 625 -36.66 -0.02 -2.55
N LYS A 626 -35.41 0.09 -3.03
CA LYS A 626 -34.89 -0.78 -4.09
C LYS A 626 -34.85 -2.25 -3.70
N MET A 627 -34.51 -2.57 -2.45
CA MET A 627 -34.57 -3.94 -1.93
C MET A 627 -36.00 -4.50 -1.92
N LYS A 628 -36.99 -3.69 -1.50
CA LYS A 628 -38.42 -4.09 -1.56
C LYS A 628 -38.88 -4.35 -2.99
N GLU A 629 -38.48 -3.49 -3.92
CA GLU A 629 -38.80 -3.68 -5.33
C GLU A 629 -38.17 -4.96 -5.88
N ARG A 630 -36.91 -5.23 -5.54
CA ARG A 630 -36.23 -6.47 -5.91
C ARG A 630 -36.93 -7.71 -5.36
N ARG A 631 -37.37 -7.67 -4.10
CA ARG A 631 -38.19 -8.73 -3.49
C ARG A 631 -39.48 -8.98 -4.27
N ARG A 632 -40.19 -7.90 -4.65
CA ARG A 632 -41.42 -7.99 -5.44
C ARG A 632 -41.19 -8.68 -6.77
N LEU A 633 -40.13 -8.30 -7.50
CA LEU A 633 -39.78 -8.90 -8.80
C LEU A 633 -39.49 -10.40 -8.71
N ILE A 634 -38.83 -10.84 -7.63
CA ILE A 634 -38.57 -12.26 -7.38
C ILE A 634 -39.88 -13.03 -7.16
N GLN A 635 -40.79 -12.46 -6.35
CA GLN A 635 -42.10 -13.08 -6.07
C GLN A 635 -42.97 -13.16 -7.32
N GLU A 636 -42.98 -12.11 -8.14
CA GLU A 636 -43.71 -12.09 -9.42
C GLU A 636 -43.22 -13.12 -10.41
N ALA A 637 -41.97 -13.56 -10.28
CA ALA A 637 -41.41 -14.63 -11.08
C ALA A 637 -41.67 -16.04 -10.51
N GLY A 638 -42.52 -16.18 -9.49
CA GLY A 638 -42.91 -17.46 -8.90
C GLY A 638 -41.87 -18.08 -7.97
N MET A 639 -40.94 -17.27 -7.44
CA MET A 639 -39.92 -17.72 -6.49
C MET A 639 -40.13 -17.13 -5.10
N ARG A 640 -39.75 -17.89 -4.07
CA ARG A 640 -39.77 -17.46 -2.68
C ARG A 640 -38.47 -16.70 -2.32
N PRO A 641 -38.52 -15.39 -2.01
CA PRO A 641 -37.32 -14.62 -1.65
C PRO A 641 -36.87 -14.87 -0.21
N LEU A 642 -35.64 -15.33 -0.03
CA LEU A 642 -34.93 -15.42 1.24
C LEU A 642 -33.94 -14.25 1.37
N MET A 643 -34.41 -13.15 1.95
CA MET A 643 -33.60 -11.94 2.16
C MET A 643 -32.86 -12.01 3.51
N VAL A 644 -31.54 -12.17 3.51
CA VAL A 644 -30.76 -12.39 4.73
C VAL A 644 -29.83 -11.21 4.99
N TRP A 645 -30.00 -10.53 6.13
CA TRP A 645 -29.14 -9.40 6.52
C TRP A 645 -27.83 -9.87 7.16
N GLU A 646 -26.74 -9.17 6.84
CA GLU A 646 -25.41 -9.43 7.41
C GLU A 646 -25.42 -9.45 8.96
N CYS A 647 -26.09 -8.50 9.61
CA CYS A 647 -26.16 -8.46 11.07
C CYS A 647 -26.92 -9.66 11.67
N THR A 648 -27.86 -10.24 10.93
CA THR A 648 -28.57 -11.45 11.37
C THR A 648 -27.63 -12.64 11.37
N ILE A 649 -26.80 -12.78 10.33
CA ILE A 649 -25.79 -13.85 10.25
C ILE A 649 -24.75 -13.67 11.36
N ARG A 650 -24.27 -12.43 11.59
CA ARG A 650 -23.33 -12.15 12.69
C ARG A 650 -23.89 -12.55 14.04
N LYS A 651 -25.17 -12.23 14.30
CA LYS A 651 -25.85 -12.65 15.52
C LYS A 651 -25.98 -14.18 15.61
N GLN A 652 -26.31 -14.86 14.51
CA GLN A 652 -26.35 -16.33 14.49
C GLN A 652 -24.98 -16.95 14.78
N LEU A 653 -23.88 -16.36 14.30
CA LEU A 653 -22.53 -16.81 14.61
C LEU A 653 -22.15 -16.62 16.09
N GLU A 654 -22.77 -15.67 16.79
CA GLU A 654 -22.60 -15.50 18.23
C GLU A 654 -23.45 -16.49 19.03
N GLU A 655 -24.61 -16.90 18.50
CA GLU A 655 -25.59 -17.75 19.19
C GLU A 655 -25.46 -19.25 18.88
N LYS A 656 -24.93 -19.62 17.71
CA LYS A 656 -24.83 -20.99 17.20
C LYS A 656 -23.35 -21.41 17.06
N GLU A 657 -22.87 -22.20 18.02
CA GLU A 657 -21.46 -22.66 18.06
C GLU A 657 -21.08 -23.53 16.85
N ASP A 658 -22.00 -24.37 16.36
CA ASP A 658 -21.83 -25.22 15.18
C ASP A 658 -21.64 -24.41 13.90
N MET A 659 -22.44 -23.37 13.72
CA MET A 659 -22.32 -22.43 12.61
C MET A 659 -21.00 -21.66 12.69
N ALA A 660 -20.61 -21.20 13.88
CA ALA A 660 -19.35 -20.50 14.10
C ALA A 660 -18.14 -21.39 13.78
N PHE A 661 -18.16 -22.64 14.24
CA PHE A 661 -17.12 -23.62 13.95
C PHE A 661 -17.02 -23.88 12.43
N PHE A 662 -18.14 -24.13 11.76
CA PHE A 662 -18.17 -24.33 10.31
C PHE A 662 -17.61 -23.12 9.55
N PHE A 663 -18.02 -21.89 9.93
CA PHE A 663 -17.50 -20.67 9.31
C PHE A 663 -15.99 -20.51 9.49
N ASN A 664 -15.43 -20.96 10.62
CA ASN A 664 -14.00 -20.89 10.90
C ASN A 664 -13.20 -21.97 10.14
N GLU A 665 -13.75 -23.17 9.97
CA GLU A 665 -13.13 -24.25 9.20
C GLU A 665 -13.17 -23.98 7.68
N LEU A 666 -14.17 -23.23 7.21
CA LEU A 666 -14.25 -22.85 5.81
C LEU A 666 -13.05 -21.99 5.38
N PRO A 667 -12.37 -22.34 4.26
CA PRO A 667 -11.29 -21.53 3.73
C PRO A 667 -11.77 -20.10 3.47
N ASP A 668 -10.86 -19.13 3.55
CA ASP A 668 -11.24 -17.75 3.27
C ASP A 668 -11.50 -17.57 1.76
N ILE A 669 -12.78 -17.63 1.41
CA ILE A 669 -13.35 -17.57 0.07
C ILE A 669 -13.71 -16.13 -0.37
N GLY A 670 -13.41 -15.13 0.46
CA GLY A 670 -13.63 -13.73 0.13
C GLY A 670 -12.65 -13.17 -0.90
N PRO A 671 -12.98 -12.03 -1.54
CA PRO A 671 -12.03 -11.33 -2.39
C PRO A 671 -10.80 -10.89 -1.59
N LEU A 672 -9.62 -10.99 -2.19
CA LEU A 672 -8.38 -10.48 -1.60
C LEU A 672 -8.50 -8.97 -1.37
N PHE A 673 -8.22 -8.50 -0.15
CA PHE A 673 -8.10 -7.07 0.14
C PHE A 673 -6.62 -6.66 0.04
N PRO A 674 -6.21 -5.84 -0.95
CA PRO A 674 -4.81 -5.46 -1.13
C PRO A 674 -4.21 -4.69 0.07
N ARG A 675 -5.06 -4.09 0.92
CA ARG A 675 -4.61 -3.45 2.16
C ARG A 675 -4.10 -4.47 3.19
N ASP A 676 -4.54 -5.71 3.11
CA ASP A 676 -4.15 -6.74 4.06
C ASP A 676 -2.71 -7.23 3.77
N ALA A 677 -2.23 -7.08 2.54
CA ALA A 677 -0.83 -7.37 2.14
C ALA A 677 0.21 -6.40 2.75
N PHE A 678 -0.22 -5.39 3.52
CA PHE A 678 0.69 -4.55 4.30
C PHE A 678 0.99 -5.13 5.70
N HIS A 679 0.34 -6.22 6.10
CA HIS A 679 0.51 -6.85 7.42
C HIS A 679 1.23 -8.21 7.32
N VAL A 680 2.27 -8.40 8.16
CA VAL A 680 3.19 -9.56 8.12
C VAL A 680 2.47 -10.91 8.21
N ASN A 681 1.50 -11.06 9.11
CA ASN A 681 0.75 -12.31 9.29
C ASN A 681 -0.13 -12.70 8.08
N ILE A 682 -0.53 -11.73 7.24
CA ILE A 682 -1.42 -11.97 6.10
C ILE A 682 -0.64 -12.19 4.79
N ASN A 683 0.63 -11.74 4.72
CA ASN A 683 1.51 -12.08 3.60
C ASN A 683 1.76 -13.60 3.48
N LEU A 684 1.86 -14.31 4.61
CA LEU A 684 1.92 -15.78 4.65
C LEU A 684 0.65 -16.40 4.05
N ARG A 685 -0.53 -15.84 4.37
CA ARG A 685 -1.82 -16.28 3.84
C ARG A 685 -1.93 -16.08 2.32
N LEU A 686 -1.48 -14.93 1.79
CA LEU A 686 -1.43 -14.69 0.35
C LEU A 686 -0.47 -15.67 -0.33
N LEU A 687 0.72 -15.90 0.21
CA LEU A 687 1.67 -16.89 -0.30
C LEU A 687 1.05 -18.30 -0.36
N ILE A 688 0.33 -18.72 0.68
CA ILE A 688 -0.39 -20.00 0.71
C ILE A 688 -1.53 -20.04 -0.33
N GLN A 689 -2.26 -18.95 -0.54
CA GLN A 689 -3.31 -18.89 -1.57
C GLN A 689 -2.73 -18.89 -2.99
N LEU A 690 -1.59 -18.24 -3.23
CA LEU A 690 -0.85 -18.31 -4.50
C LEU A 690 -0.40 -19.76 -4.77
N TYR A 691 0.11 -20.46 -3.76
CA TYR A 691 0.49 -21.86 -3.85
C TYR A 691 -0.71 -22.79 -4.14
N ARG A 692 -1.85 -22.60 -3.44
CA ARG A 692 -3.07 -23.40 -3.68
C ARG A 692 -3.73 -23.10 -5.03
N ALA A 693 -3.50 -21.93 -5.62
CA ALA A 693 -3.98 -21.63 -6.97
C ALA A 693 -3.26 -22.49 -8.03
N GLU A 694 -1.99 -22.83 -7.82
CA GLU A 694 -1.21 -23.76 -8.65
C GLU A 694 -1.87 -25.17 -8.70
N GLU A 695 -2.45 -25.63 -7.59
CA GLU A 695 -3.15 -26.94 -7.51
C GLU A 695 -4.55 -26.94 -8.17
N ARG A 696 -5.16 -25.77 -8.39
CA ARG A 696 -6.51 -25.63 -8.96
C ARG A 696 -6.52 -25.41 -10.48
N VAL A 697 -5.36 -25.21 -11.10
CA VAL A 697 -5.28 -25.21 -12.56
C VAL A 697 -5.44 -26.67 -13.02
N PRO A 698 -6.43 -27.00 -13.87
CA PRO A 698 -6.50 -28.34 -14.44
C PRO A 698 -5.16 -28.63 -15.11
N ARG A 699 -4.48 -29.69 -14.67
CA ARG A 699 -3.42 -30.28 -15.49
C ARG A 699 -4.10 -30.73 -16.79
N VAL A 700 -3.90 -29.95 -17.85
CA VAL A 700 -4.31 -30.30 -19.21
C VAL A 700 -3.43 -31.43 -19.69
#